data_AF-T1CAB3-F1
#
_entry.id   AF-T1CAB3-F1
#
_cell.length_a   1.000
_cell.length_b   1.000
_cell.length_c   1.000
_cell.angle_alpha   90.00
_cell.angle_beta   90.00
_cell.angle_gamma   90.00
#
_symmetry.space_group_name_H-M   'P 1'
#
loop_
_entity.id
_entity.type
_entity.pdbx_description
1 polymer ?
#
loop_
_entity_poly.entity_id
_entity_poly.type
_entity_poly.pdbx_seq_one_letter_code
_entity_poly.pdbx_strand_id
1 'polypeptide(L)'
;MAIHLEDYQELLADLSPACQQRLRDEWHEATRALSARGLDNYLKGTAALQHLGRGNELVLSWIEVAPQVARAVGEECLTDLVQIALGFSSRTSGTVIERLLGTAPVAANRLGDADLFQAYLQFLNHLLGQAPRGVRPMLDNLEVLLNQLTLGGLRRWATWGAHAHRTNYEAQIEYFGLISKESLAMLQKERKGTLFIDIQRRINMYLRALWGRDFFMRPTSGDFERREGYKPYIESYFFHVPDAYDDHEGISGLSLYRAAAAHCAAHWVATTAPISAENLNPLQMALIEIIEDARVETLAIRRFPGLAQLWVQCHHTHAGQGASAGDYFNRLSRALLDSNYQDPDPWVAEGRLLFAQAENLNDHQLSWDIGVSLAHTFRTKNIAYNPRTDGQRPLYRDDNRFIWAFEGFDFEAALAAGYDQPRQVRRKVNLMEMVNEIDTELAGDDAQEIWVLGTELFPYEDTGISFNEQEGKEPVSDPFHYAEWDYQIQLERPSWVTVLERHPKRGDLALIEDITFRNKRLIARMKFILDAMQPQGVTRLRKLEEGDDIDLNAAIASTIDLRMGIQPEPRIMMRSVRKVRDISVMVLLDLSESTNDKVAGQDYSVLDLTREATVLLADAIHKVGDPFAIHGFCSDGRHGVSYYRFKDFDQDYDDLPKERLAGMKGQLSTRMGAAVRHAVQHLKRQRSAKKLLLVLTDGEPADVDVRDPQYLRYDTKKAVEEAGRAGILTYCLSLDPRADQYVSRYFWCQEFPGGGSGGAI
;
A
#
# COMPACT_ATOMS: atom_id res chain seq x y z
N MET A 1 17.61 6.31 -15.02
CA MET A 1 18.61 5.85 -16.00
C MET A 1 18.20 4.47 -16.50
N ALA A 2 18.12 4.26 -17.80
CA ALA A 2 17.94 2.91 -18.36
C ALA A 2 19.28 2.17 -18.23
N ILE A 3 19.28 1.00 -17.57
CA ILE A 3 20.47 0.17 -17.42
C ILE A 3 20.56 -0.71 -18.67
N HIS A 4 21.57 -0.47 -19.51
CA HIS A 4 21.73 -1.20 -20.76
C HIS A 4 22.58 -2.45 -20.52
N LEU A 5 22.16 -3.60 -21.07
CA LEU A 5 22.95 -4.84 -21.00
C LEU A 5 24.33 -4.66 -21.66
N GLU A 6 24.43 -3.72 -22.60
CA GLU A 6 25.64 -3.33 -23.31
C GLU A 6 26.74 -2.77 -22.40
N ASP A 7 26.38 -2.24 -21.23
CA ASP A 7 27.32 -1.68 -20.25
C ASP A 7 28.14 -2.79 -19.54
N TYR A 8 27.73 -4.05 -19.67
CA TYR A 8 28.32 -5.21 -18.99
C TYR A 8 29.04 -6.19 -19.92
N GLN A 9 29.45 -5.76 -21.12
CA GLN A 9 30.05 -6.63 -22.13
C GLN A 9 31.23 -7.48 -21.63
N GLU A 10 32.05 -6.97 -20.71
CA GLU A 10 33.18 -7.72 -20.14
C GLU A 10 32.74 -8.96 -19.35
N LEU A 11 31.64 -8.88 -18.58
CA LEU A 11 31.09 -10.02 -17.82
C LEU A 11 30.38 -11.04 -18.72
N LEU A 12 29.97 -10.63 -19.93
CA LEU A 12 29.20 -11.43 -20.87
C LEU A 12 30.08 -12.16 -21.90
N ALA A 13 31.33 -11.75 -22.06
CA ALA A 13 32.24 -12.24 -23.09
C ALA A 13 32.49 -13.76 -23.00
N ASP A 14 32.52 -14.31 -21.79
CA ASP A 14 32.81 -15.73 -21.53
C ASP A 14 31.56 -16.64 -21.54
N LEU A 15 30.37 -16.06 -21.72
CA LEU A 15 29.12 -16.82 -21.79
C LEU A 15 28.95 -17.50 -23.14
N SER A 16 28.37 -18.70 -23.13
CA SER A 16 28.00 -19.38 -24.37
C SER A 16 26.94 -18.59 -25.16
N PRO A 17 26.87 -18.71 -26.50
CA PRO A 17 25.87 -18.00 -27.30
C PRO A 17 24.42 -18.27 -26.85
N ALA A 18 24.13 -19.48 -26.38
CA ALA A 18 22.81 -19.83 -25.85
C ALA A 18 22.50 -19.08 -24.54
N CYS A 19 23.46 -18.96 -23.63
CA CYS A 19 23.31 -18.20 -22.38
C CYS A 19 23.17 -16.70 -22.65
N GLN A 20 23.93 -16.15 -23.60
CA GLN A 20 23.81 -14.75 -24.00
C GLN A 20 22.44 -14.44 -24.58
N GLN A 21 21.91 -15.32 -25.44
CA GLN A 21 20.57 -15.15 -26.00
C GLN A 21 19.50 -15.21 -24.91
N ARG A 22 19.55 -16.23 -24.03
CA ARG A 22 18.59 -16.34 -22.92
C ARG A 22 18.64 -15.14 -21.98
N LEU A 23 19.83 -14.64 -21.69
CA LEU A 23 20.00 -13.45 -20.85
C LEU A 23 19.39 -12.21 -21.51
N ARG A 24 19.51 -12.04 -22.83
CA ARG A 24 18.86 -10.95 -23.56
C ARG A 24 17.33 -11.08 -23.53
N ASP A 25 16.82 -12.28 -23.72
CA ASP A 25 15.39 -12.56 -23.69
C ASP A 25 14.80 -12.28 -22.29
N GLU A 26 15.50 -12.65 -21.23
CA GLU A 26 15.08 -12.44 -19.82
C GLU A 26 15.52 -11.09 -19.25
N TRP A 27 16.32 -10.28 -19.97
CA TRP A 27 16.91 -9.04 -19.44
C TRP A 27 15.85 -8.05 -18.99
N HIS A 28 14.78 -7.95 -19.77
CA HIS A 28 13.65 -7.13 -19.40
C HIS A 28 13.09 -7.64 -18.07
N GLU A 29 12.67 -8.90 -17.96
CA GLU A 29 12.14 -9.48 -16.72
C GLU A 29 13.10 -9.42 -15.50
N ALA A 30 14.42 -9.38 -15.72
CA ALA A 30 15.43 -9.16 -14.69
C ALA A 30 15.47 -7.69 -14.23
N THR A 31 15.57 -6.73 -15.16
CA THR A 31 15.48 -5.27 -14.84
C THR A 31 14.13 -4.89 -14.24
N ARG A 32 13.12 -5.73 -14.46
CA ARG A 32 11.80 -5.63 -13.87
C ARG A 32 11.74 -5.97 -12.39
N ALA A 33 12.63 -6.85 -11.92
CA ALA A 33 12.59 -7.49 -10.61
C ALA A 33 13.71 -7.03 -9.67
N LEU A 34 14.77 -6.45 -10.21
CA LEU A 34 16.02 -6.18 -9.51
C LEU A 34 16.40 -4.70 -9.57
N SER A 35 17.01 -4.19 -8.50
CA SER A 35 17.67 -2.88 -8.46
C SER A 35 18.95 -2.88 -9.30
N ALA A 36 19.61 -1.73 -9.43
CA ALA A 36 20.92 -1.66 -10.09
C ALA A 36 21.95 -2.58 -9.42
N ARG A 37 21.95 -2.64 -8.09
CA ARG A 37 22.80 -3.56 -7.31
C ARG A 37 22.36 -5.02 -7.49
N GLY A 38 21.06 -5.28 -7.52
CA GLY A 38 20.50 -6.61 -7.79
C GLY A 38 20.89 -7.14 -9.17
N LEU A 39 20.86 -6.29 -10.20
CA LEU A 39 21.27 -6.63 -11.57
C LEU A 39 22.77 -6.94 -11.66
N ASP A 40 23.61 -6.16 -10.99
CA ASP A 40 25.04 -6.43 -10.90
C ASP A 40 25.31 -7.79 -10.22
N ASN A 41 24.65 -8.08 -9.09
CA ASN A 41 24.74 -9.37 -8.42
C ASN A 41 24.23 -10.53 -9.29
N TYR A 42 23.16 -10.32 -10.03
CA TYR A 42 22.59 -11.29 -10.97
C TYR A 42 23.56 -11.63 -12.11
N LEU A 43 24.21 -10.63 -12.70
CA LEU A 43 25.21 -10.80 -13.75
C LEU A 43 26.50 -11.46 -13.21
N LYS A 44 27.01 -11.00 -12.07
CA LYS A 44 28.16 -11.61 -11.39
C LYS A 44 27.88 -13.07 -11.04
N GLY A 45 26.67 -13.38 -10.58
CA GLY A 45 26.22 -14.76 -10.35
C GLY A 45 26.22 -15.59 -11.63
N THR A 46 25.72 -15.03 -12.73
CA THR A 46 25.73 -15.69 -14.06
C THR A 46 27.15 -16.03 -14.50
N ALA A 47 28.08 -15.07 -14.39
CA ALA A 47 29.49 -15.29 -14.74
C ALA A 47 30.17 -16.31 -13.81
N ALA A 48 29.95 -16.23 -12.50
CA ALA A 48 30.51 -17.16 -11.53
C ALA A 48 30.06 -18.61 -11.79
N LEU A 49 28.78 -18.81 -12.14
CA LEU A 49 28.22 -20.11 -12.48
C LEU A 49 28.75 -20.64 -13.82
N GLN A 50 29.07 -19.78 -14.78
CA GLN A 50 29.74 -20.17 -16.04
C GLN A 50 31.17 -20.66 -15.77
N HIS A 51 31.94 -19.97 -14.93
CA HIS A 51 33.31 -20.35 -14.59
C HIS A 51 33.44 -21.70 -13.87
N LEU A 52 32.36 -22.23 -13.30
CA LEU A 52 32.33 -23.60 -12.75
C LEU A 52 32.60 -24.69 -13.81
N GLY A 53 32.33 -24.41 -15.09
CA GLY A 53 32.55 -25.37 -16.18
C GLY A 53 31.69 -26.64 -16.08
N ARG A 54 30.51 -26.57 -15.44
CA ARG A 54 29.60 -27.72 -15.20
C ARG A 54 28.44 -27.84 -16.19
N GLY A 55 28.52 -27.18 -17.34
CA GLY A 55 27.52 -27.18 -18.40
C GLY A 55 26.65 -25.93 -18.41
N ASN A 56 26.07 -25.62 -19.58
CA ASN A 56 25.30 -24.38 -19.80
C ASN A 56 23.93 -24.40 -19.11
N GLU A 57 23.32 -25.57 -18.90
CA GLU A 57 21.98 -25.72 -18.30
C GLU A 57 21.88 -25.07 -16.91
N LEU A 58 22.95 -25.13 -16.12
CA LEU A 58 23.02 -24.52 -14.80
C LEU A 58 22.98 -22.98 -14.88
N VAL A 59 23.66 -22.41 -15.87
CA VAL A 59 23.66 -20.96 -16.11
C VAL A 59 22.31 -20.51 -16.67
N LEU A 60 21.72 -21.28 -17.59
CA LEU A 60 20.38 -21.03 -18.11
C LEU A 60 19.31 -21.07 -17.01
N SER A 61 19.40 -22.06 -16.11
CA SER A 61 18.51 -22.16 -14.95
C SER A 61 18.64 -20.94 -14.03
N TRP A 62 19.86 -20.48 -13.75
CA TRP A 62 20.08 -19.25 -12.96
C TRP A 62 19.45 -18.01 -13.58
N ILE A 63 19.68 -17.81 -14.89
CA ILE A 63 19.16 -16.66 -15.64
C ILE A 63 17.64 -16.59 -15.52
N GLU A 64 16.96 -17.73 -15.61
CA GLU A 64 15.51 -17.80 -15.52
C GLU A 64 14.97 -17.67 -14.08
N VAL A 65 15.67 -18.25 -13.10
CA VAL A 65 15.19 -18.41 -11.73
C VAL A 65 15.45 -17.18 -10.86
N ALA A 66 16.60 -16.53 -11.01
CA ALA A 66 17.03 -15.48 -10.09
C ALA A 66 16.03 -14.31 -10.00
N PRO A 67 15.47 -13.78 -11.12
CA PRO A 67 14.43 -12.75 -11.04
C PRO A 67 13.16 -13.21 -10.29
N GLN A 68 12.82 -14.51 -10.35
CA GLN A 68 11.65 -15.07 -9.66
C GLN A 68 11.89 -15.16 -8.15
N VAL A 69 13.08 -15.60 -7.73
CA VAL A 69 13.47 -15.66 -6.31
C VAL A 69 13.50 -14.26 -5.71
N ALA A 70 14.08 -13.28 -6.41
CA ALA A 70 14.14 -11.91 -5.95
C ALA A 70 12.74 -11.29 -5.73
N ARG A 71 11.78 -11.59 -6.61
CA ARG A 71 10.38 -11.15 -6.41
C ARG A 71 9.72 -11.78 -5.18
N ALA A 72 10.05 -13.02 -4.86
CA ALA A 72 9.38 -13.78 -3.81
C ALA A 72 9.92 -13.44 -2.41
N VAL A 73 11.25 -13.31 -2.25
CA VAL A 73 11.90 -13.17 -0.94
C VAL A 73 12.90 -12.01 -0.85
N GLY A 74 13.09 -11.24 -1.92
CA GLY A 74 14.03 -10.12 -1.98
C GLY A 74 15.33 -10.44 -2.70
N GLU A 75 15.97 -9.41 -3.27
CA GLU A 75 17.16 -9.55 -4.11
C GLU A 75 18.45 -9.88 -3.34
N GLU A 76 18.53 -9.57 -2.05
CA GLU A 76 19.69 -9.88 -1.21
C GLU A 76 19.93 -11.39 -1.11
N CYS A 77 18.87 -12.21 -1.18
CA CYS A 77 18.96 -13.67 -1.17
C CYS A 77 19.66 -14.27 -2.40
N LEU A 78 19.82 -13.51 -3.49
CA LEU A 78 20.47 -14.00 -4.70
C LEU A 78 21.95 -14.32 -4.47
N THR A 79 22.63 -13.49 -3.69
CA THR A 79 24.05 -13.69 -3.37
C THR A 79 24.24 -14.99 -2.60
N ASP A 80 23.40 -15.23 -1.59
CA ASP A 80 23.43 -16.46 -0.78
C ASP A 80 23.13 -17.70 -1.63
N LEU A 81 22.15 -17.62 -2.54
CA LEU A 81 21.80 -18.71 -3.44
C LEU A 81 22.98 -19.11 -4.35
N VAL A 82 23.65 -18.13 -4.96
CA VAL A 82 24.83 -18.38 -5.79
C VAL A 82 25.97 -18.95 -4.96
N GLN A 83 26.26 -18.39 -3.79
CA GLN A 83 27.33 -18.89 -2.92
C GLN A 83 27.11 -20.35 -2.50
N ILE A 84 25.87 -20.72 -2.18
CA ILE A 84 25.50 -22.10 -1.85
C ILE A 84 25.66 -23.01 -3.06
N ALA A 85 25.20 -22.58 -4.24
CA ALA A 85 25.39 -23.33 -5.50
C ALA A 85 26.87 -23.56 -5.82
N LEU A 86 27.71 -22.52 -5.67
CA LEU A 86 29.17 -22.62 -5.83
C LEU A 86 29.77 -23.57 -4.80
N GLY A 87 29.36 -23.48 -3.53
CA GLY A 87 29.82 -24.35 -2.44
C GLY A 87 29.41 -25.82 -2.58
N PHE A 88 28.41 -26.13 -3.42
CA PHE A 88 27.99 -27.48 -3.75
C PHE A 88 28.89 -28.13 -4.80
N SER A 89 29.53 -27.34 -5.66
CA SER A 89 30.33 -27.83 -6.80
C SER A 89 31.48 -28.77 -6.46
N SER A 90 32.03 -28.66 -5.25
CA SER A 90 33.11 -29.50 -4.73
C SER A 90 32.62 -30.84 -4.18
N ARG A 91 31.32 -30.99 -3.90
CA ARG A 91 30.72 -32.13 -3.19
C ARG A 91 29.66 -32.89 -3.99
N THR A 92 29.16 -32.32 -5.09
CA THR A 92 28.08 -32.92 -5.90
C THR A 92 28.21 -32.60 -7.40
N SER A 93 27.38 -33.23 -8.23
CA SER A 93 27.38 -33.07 -9.68
C SER A 93 26.61 -31.81 -10.13
N GLY A 94 26.93 -31.30 -11.32
CA GLY A 94 26.26 -30.13 -11.91
C GLY A 94 24.74 -30.29 -11.98
N THR A 95 24.24 -31.48 -12.28
CA THR A 95 22.79 -31.78 -12.33
C THR A 95 22.07 -31.59 -10.99
N VAL A 96 22.76 -31.73 -9.85
CA VAL A 96 22.14 -31.49 -8.53
C VAL A 96 22.05 -29.99 -8.26
N ILE A 97 23.07 -29.23 -8.68
CA ILE A 97 23.09 -27.78 -8.53
C ILE A 97 22.07 -27.14 -9.47
N GLU A 98 21.95 -27.63 -10.70
CA GLU A 98 20.88 -27.26 -11.63
C GLU A 98 19.50 -27.50 -11.00
N ARG A 99 19.27 -28.67 -10.38
CA ARG A 99 18.00 -28.95 -9.70
C ARG A 99 17.76 -28.06 -8.48
N LEU A 100 18.81 -27.75 -7.72
CA LEU A 100 18.76 -26.79 -6.61
C LEU A 100 18.29 -25.42 -7.10
N LEU A 101 18.90 -24.90 -8.17
CA LEU A 101 18.52 -23.63 -8.78
C LEU A 101 17.08 -23.70 -9.31
N GLY A 102 16.75 -24.72 -10.12
CA GLY A 102 15.40 -24.89 -10.68
C GLY A 102 14.28 -25.03 -9.64
N THR A 103 14.58 -25.43 -8.41
CA THR A 103 13.60 -25.54 -7.31
C THR A 103 13.65 -24.37 -6.33
N ALA A 104 14.59 -23.43 -6.48
CA ALA A 104 14.68 -22.25 -5.64
C ALA A 104 13.42 -21.36 -5.67
N PRO A 105 12.74 -21.11 -6.82
CA PRO A 105 11.50 -20.35 -6.84
C PRO A 105 10.39 -21.04 -6.03
N VAL A 106 10.33 -22.38 -6.04
CA VAL A 106 9.33 -23.14 -5.29
C VAL A 106 9.54 -22.92 -3.78
N ALA A 107 10.78 -23.02 -3.32
CA ALA A 107 11.13 -22.75 -1.94
C ALA A 107 10.87 -21.28 -1.56
N ALA A 108 11.30 -20.32 -2.39
CA ALA A 108 11.12 -18.90 -2.15
C ALA A 108 9.63 -18.53 -2.02
N ASN A 109 8.79 -18.98 -2.96
CA ASN A 109 7.35 -18.70 -2.92
C ASN A 109 6.64 -19.38 -1.73
N ARG A 110 7.09 -20.58 -1.33
CA ARG A 110 6.47 -21.31 -0.21
C ARG A 110 6.86 -20.77 1.16
N LEU A 111 8.11 -20.35 1.31
CA LEU A 111 8.62 -19.78 2.56
C LEU A 111 8.21 -18.32 2.72
N GLY A 112 8.18 -17.55 1.62
CA GLY A 112 7.62 -16.19 1.58
C GLY A 112 8.37 -15.15 2.41
N ASP A 113 9.55 -15.47 2.93
CA ASP A 113 10.38 -14.60 3.76
C ASP A 113 11.87 -14.89 3.52
N ALA A 114 12.69 -13.83 3.56
CA ALA A 114 14.13 -13.87 3.27
C ALA A 114 14.90 -14.74 4.28
N ASP A 115 14.61 -14.59 5.57
CA ASP A 115 15.32 -15.31 6.65
C ASP A 115 14.99 -16.80 6.59
N LEU A 116 13.73 -17.14 6.32
CA LEU A 116 13.32 -18.53 6.11
C LEU A 116 14.00 -19.14 4.89
N PHE A 117 14.09 -18.40 3.80
CA PHE A 117 14.77 -18.87 2.60
C PHE A 117 16.28 -19.07 2.85
N GLN A 118 16.93 -18.15 3.55
CA GLN A 118 18.33 -18.30 3.93
C GLN A 118 18.53 -19.52 4.84
N ALA A 119 17.66 -19.71 5.84
CA ALA A 119 17.67 -20.89 6.69
C ALA A 119 17.47 -22.18 5.88
N TYR A 120 16.62 -22.17 4.84
CA TYR A 120 16.48 -23.30 3.93
C TYR A 120 17.79 -23.61 3.18
N LEU A 121 18.47 -22.60 2.63
CA LEU A 121 19.75 -22.79 1.95
C LEU A 121 20.84 -23.35 2.88
N GLN A 122 20.91 -22.85 4.12
CA GLN A 122 21.83 -23.38 5.13
C GLN A 122 21.52 -24.85 5.47
N PHE A 123 20.23 -25.21 5.56
CA PHE A 123 19.81 -26.59 5.77
C PHE A 123 20.25 -27.50 4.62
N LEU A 124 20.07 -27.08 3.37
CA LEU A 124 20.51 -27.87 2.22
C LEU A 124 22.01 -28.12 2.26
N ASN A 125 22.80 -27.10 2.63
CA ASN A 125 24.23 -27.23 2.78
C ASN A 125 24.63 -28.25 3.86
N HIS A 126 23.89 -28.27 4.98
CA HIS A 126 24.07 -29.27 6.02
C HIS A 126 23.68 -30.68 5.56
N LEU A 127 22.52 -30.82 4.91
CA LEU A 127 22.02 -32.09 4.41
C LEU A 127 22.97 -32.72 3.37
N LEU A 128 23.56 -31.90 2.49
CA LEU A 128 24.54 -32.37 1.51
C LEU A 128 25.75 -33.04 2.19
N GLY A 129 26.16 -32.57 3.36
CA GLY A 129 27.26 -33.18 4.13
C GLY A 129 26.91 -34.53 4.75
N GLN A 130 25.63 -34.82 4.98
CA GLN A 130 25.16 -36.04 5.63
C GLN A 130 24.63 -37.09 4.65
N ALA A 131 23.87 -36.65 3.65
CA ALA A 131 23.14 -37.50 2.70
C ALA A 131 23.21 -36.95 1.26
N PRO A 132 24.41 -36.87 0.65
CA PRO A 132 24.59 -36.22 -0.66
C PRO A 132 23.78 -36.88 -1.78
N ARG A 133 23.57 -38.20 -1.69
CA ARG A 133 22.77 -38.96 -2.68
C ARG A 133 21.27 -38.77 -2.49
N GLY A 134 20.83 -38.33 -1.31
CA GLY A 134 19.44 -38.01 -1.00
C GLY A 134 18.99 -36.61 -1.44
N VAL A 135 19.93 -35.66 -1.63
CA VAL A 135 19.59 -34.26 -1.94
C VAL A 135 18.79 -34.13 -3.24
N ARG A 136 19.23 -34.74 -4.34
CA ARG A 136 18.51 -34.64 -5.62
C ARG A 136 17.10 -35.26 -5.56
N PRO A 137 16.92 -36.52 -5.10
CA PRO A 137 15.57 -37.09 -4.93
C PRO A 137 14.65 -36.24 -4.05
N MET A 138 15.19 -35.59 -3.01
CA MET A 138 14.43 -34.66 -2.18
C MET A 138 14.00 -33.41 -2.97
N LEU A 139 14.93 -32.78 -3.70
CA LEU A 139 14.64 -31.60 -4.52
C LEU A 139 13.62 -31.92 -5.62
N ASP A 140 13.68 -33.13 -6.19
CA ASP A 140 12.69 -33.60 -7.16
C ASP A 140 11.26 -33.63 -6.58
N ASN A 141 11.13 -33.84 -5.27
CA ASN A 141 9.86 -33.85 -4.53
C ASN A 141 9.63 -32.60 -3.65
N LEU A 142 10.41 -31.53 -3.83
CA LEU A 142 10.41 -30.39 -2.92
C LEU A 142 9.03 -29.74 -2.80
N GLU A 143 8.30 -29.62 -3.91
CA GLU A 143 6.96 -29.04 -3.93
C GLU A 143 5.99 -29.85 -3.05
N VAL A 144 6.00 -31.19 -3.16
CA VAL A 144 5.16 -32.07 -2.34
C VAL A 144 5.51 -31.94 -0.86
N LEU A 145 6.80 -31.84 -0.54
CA LEU A 145 7.29 -31.69 0.83
C LEU A 145 6.86 -30.35 1.42
N LEU A 146 7.12 -29.23 0.75
CA LEU A 146 6.77 -27.89 1.24
C LEU A 146 5.26 -27.60 1.23
N ASN A 147 4.47 -28.35 0.45
CA ASN A 147 3.01 -28.30 0.52
C ASN A 147 2.44 -28.95 1.79
N GLN A 148 3.22 -29.79 2.48
CA GLN A 148 2.76 -30.53 3.66
C GLN A 148 3.55 -30.20 4.92
N LEU A 149 4.77 -29.72 4.76
CA LEU A 149 5.72 -29.48 5.83
C LEU A 149 6.13 -28.01 5.87
N THR A 150 6.15 -27.47 7.08
CA THR A 150 6.95 -26.28 7.40
C THR A 150 8.44 -26.56 7.20
N LEU A 151 9.27 -25.51 7.12
CA LEU A 151 10.73 -25.67 7.00
C LEU A 151 11.32 -26.56 8.11
N GLY A 152 10.83 -26.42 9.35
CA GLY A 152 11.26 -27.27 10.45
C GLY A 152 10.80 -28.73 10.31
N GLY A 153 9.60 -28.96 9.77
CA GLY A 153 9.13 -30.31 9.42
C GLY A 153 10.01 -30.96 8.37
N LEU A 154 10.36 -30.21 7.32
CA LEU A 154 11.29 -30.67 6.27
C LEU A 154 12.66 -31.03 6.85
N ARG A 155 13.22 -30.17 7.70
CA ARG A 155 14.50 -30.43 8.39
C ARG A 155 14.45 -31.73 9.18
N ARG A 156 13.45 -31.92 10.06
CA ARG A 156 13.34 -33.13 10.89
C ARG A 156 13.11 -34.39 10.07
N TRP A 157 12.26 -34.32 9.05
CA TRP A 157 12.03 -35.41 8.11
C TRP A 157 13.33 -35.80 7.38
N ALA A 158 14.10 -34.82 6.91
CA ALA A 158 15.35 -35.06 6.19
C ALA A 158 16.47 -35.57 7.10
N THR A 159 16.65 -34.98 8.28
CA THR A 159 17.65 -35.40 9.27
C THR A 159 17.36 -36.83 9.74
N TRP A 160 16.11 -37.20 9.99
CA TRP A 160 15.75 -38.57 10.32
C TRP A 160 16.14 -39.54 9.20
N GLY A 161 15.79 -39.23 7.95
CA GLY A 161 16.15 -40.05 6.79
C GLY A 161 17.67 -40.21 6.60
N ALA A 162 18.42 -39.12 6.79
CA ALA A 162 19.88 -39.12 6.72
C ALA A 162 20.52 -39.99 7.81
N HIS A 163 19.97 -39.97 9.04
CA HIS A 163 20.45 -40.81 10.14
C HIS A 163 20.04 -42.28 10.00
N ALA A 164 18.77 -42.55 9.69
CA ALA A 164 18.23 -43.90 9.58
C ALA A 164 18.88 -44.71 8.45
N HIS A 165 19.18 -44.05 7.33
CA HIS A 165 19.77 -44.68 6.14
C HIS A 165 21.21 -44.23 5.88
N ARG A 166 21.97 -43.90 6.93
CA ARG A 166 23.36 -43.40 6.81
C ARG A 166 24.29 -44.34 6.05
N THR A 167 24.11 -45.65 6.22
CA THR A 167 24.97 -46.70 5.63
C THR A 167 24.35 -47.40 4.42
N ASN A 168 23.04 -47.21 4.16
CA ASN A 168 22.33 -47.83 3.05
C ASN A 168 21.91 -46.77 2.03
N TYR A 169 22.70 -46.64 0.96
CA TYR A 169 22.50 -45.60 -0.05
C TYR A 169 21.24 -45.80 -0.91
N GLU A 170 20.83 -47.04 -1.17
CA GLU A 170 19.63 -47.32 -1.95
C GLU A 170 18.37 -46.94 -1.17
N ALA A 171 18.29 -47.37 0.10
CA ALA A 171 17.22 -46.97 1.00
C ALA A 171 17.20 -45.45 1.26
N GLN A 172 18.37 -44.79 1.26
CA GLN A 172 18.44 -43.34 1.35
C GLN A 172 17.78 -42.66 0.13
N ILE A 173 18.08 -43.12 -1.09
CA ILE A 173 17.46 -42.59 -2.31
C ILE A 173 15.94 -42.82 -2.29
N GLU A 174 15.49 -44.02 -1.91
CA GLU A 174 14.06 -44.35 -1.81
C GLU A 174 13.34 -43.50 -0.76
N TYR A 175 13.99 -43.24 0.39
CA TYR A 175 13.43 -42.38 1.43
C TYR A 175 13.24 -40.95 0.93
N PHE A 176 14.31 -40.33 0.40
CA PHE A 176 14.25 -38.95 -0.07
C PHE A 176 13.41 -38.78 -1.34
N GLY A 177 13.23 -39.86 -2.11
CA GLY A 177 12.35 -39.92 -3.27
C GLY A 177 10.86 -40.14 -2.97
N LEU A 178 10.45 -40.19 -1.69
CA LEU A 178 9.07 -40.49 -1.24
C LEU A 178 8.55 -41.87 -1.69
N ILE A 179 9.44 -42.84 -1.89
CA ILE A 179 9.09 -44.20 -2.32
C ILE A 179 8.91 -45.12 -1.11
N SER A 180 9.74 -44.96 -0.07
CA SER A 180 9.70 -45.85 1.09
C SER A 180 8.49 -45.57 1.99
N LYS A 181 7.98 -46.63 2.64
CA LYS A 181 6.85 -46.53 3.58
C LYS A 181 7.22 -45.68 4.79
N GLU A 182 8.46 -45.78 5.24
CA GLU A 182 9.04 -45.02 6.35
C GLU A 182 9.05 -43.52 6.03
N SER A 183 9.38 -43.15 4.79
CA SER A 183 9.37 -41.77 4.33
C SER A 183 7.97 -41.16 4.36
N LEU A 184 6.98 -41.88 3.83
CA LEU A 184 5.58 -41.45 3.86
C LEU A 184 5.02 -41.38 5.29
N ALA A 185 5.38 -42.33 6.15
CA ALA A 185 4.98 -42.32 7.56
C ALA A 185 5.60 -41.13 8.32
N MET A 186 6.88 -40.83 8.08
CA MET A 186 7.55 -39.69 8.70
C MET A 186 7.01 -38.37 8.15
N LEU A 187 6.68 -38.29 6.85
CA LEU A 187 6.02 -37.15 6.23
C LEU A 187 4.66 -36.89 6.88
N GLN A 188 3.83 -37.92 7.05
CA GLN A 188 2.54 -37.79 7.75
C GLN A 188 2.71 -37.37 9.21
N LYS A 189 3.76 -37.85 9.90
CA LYS A 189 4.05 -37.49 11.29
C LYS A 189 4.52 -36.04 11.44
N GLU A 190 5.24 -35.49 10.46
CA GLU A 190 5.75 -34.12 10.47
C GLU A 190 4.80 -33.11 9.80
N ARG A 191 3.74 -33.58 9.13
CA ARG A 191 2.71 -32.74 8.54
C ARG A 191 2.06 -31.90 9.64
N LYS A 192 2.17 -30.58 9.51
CA LYS A 192 1.43 -29.63 10.36
C LYS A 192 0.04 -29.37 9.77
N GLY A 193 -0.84 -28.83 10.60
CA GLY A 193 -2.23 -28.54 10.29
C GLY A 193 -2.40 -27.48 9.20
N THR A 194 -3.02 -26.35 9.53
CA THR A 194 -3.24 -25.27 8.57
C THR A 194 -1.93 -24.49 8.39
N LEU A 195 -1.40 -24.40 7.17
CA LEU A 195 -0.20 -23.59 6.85
C LEU A 195 -0.58 -22.12 6.64
N PHE A 196 0.27 -21.21 7.10
CA PHE A 196 0.02 -19.77 7.01
C PHE A 196 -0.10 -19.29 5.55
N ILE A 197 0.82 -19.72 4.68
CA ILE A 197 0.88 -19.34 3.26
C ILE A 197 -0.46 -19.59 2.54
N ASP A 198 -1.18 -20.66 2.89
CA ASP A 198 -2.43 -21.05 2.23
C ASP A 198 -3.63 -20.20 2.66
N ILE A 199 -3.53 -19.52 3.81
CA ILE A 199 -4.64 -18.77 4.41
C ILE A 199 -4.37 -17.28 4.59
N GLN A 200 -3.14 -16.81 4.38
CA GLN A 200 -2.73 -15.42 4.60
C GLN A 200 -3.71 -14.43 3.97
N ARG A 201 -4.08 -14.64 2.69
CA ARG A 201 -5.05 -13.80 1.98
C ARG A 201 -6.42 -13.76 2.66
N ARG A 202 -6.90 -14.91 3.16
CA ARG A 202 -8.20 -15.02 3.84
C ARG A 202 -8.17 -14.32 5.20
N ILE A 203 -7.05 -14.39 5.92
CA ILE A 203 -6.88 -13.69 7.20
C ILE A 203 -6.79 -12.18 6.97
N ASN A 204 -6.07 -11.71 5.94
CA ASN A 204 -6.04 -10.29 5.58
C ASN A 204 -7.45 -9.74 5.28
N MET A 205 -8.25 -10.45 4.48
CA MET A 205 -9.64 -10.07 4.23
C MET A 205 -10.49 -10.02 5.51
N TYR A 206 -10.27 -10.97 6.42
CA TYR A 206 -10.94 -11.02 7.72
C TYR A 206 -10.58 -9.80 8.59
N LEU A 207 -9.31 -9.45 8.71
CA LEU A 207 -8.87 -8.27 9.47
C LEU A 207 -9.38 -6.96 8.84
N ARG A 208 -9.32 -6.85 7.51
CA ARG A 208 -9.85 -5.67 6.79
C ARG A 208 -11.35 -5.50 7.00
N ALA A 209 -12.10 -6.59 7.02
CA ALA A 209 -13.54 -6.56 7.31
C ALA A 209 -13.85 -6.09 8.74
N LEU A 210 -13.02 -6.46 9.71
CA LEU A 210 -13.17 -6.00 11.09
C LEU A 210 -12.75 -4.53 11.23
N TRP A 211 -11.50 -4.18 10.96
CA TRP A 211 -10.95 -2.86 11.30
C TRP A 211 -10.99 -1.81 10.18
N GLY A 212 -11.35 -2.18 8.95
CA GLY A 212 -11.39 -1.25 7.82
C GLY A 212 -10.02 -0.76 7.34
N ARG A 213 -8.94 -1.44 7.75
CA ARG A 213 -7.55 -1.19 7.36
C ARG A 213 -6.80 -2.51 7.19
N ASP A 214 -5.68 -2.46 6.49
CA ASP A 214 -4.82 -3.62 6.27
C ASP A 214 -3.77 -3.77 7.36
N PHE A 215 -3.34 -5.01 7.58
CA PHE A 215 -2.29 -5.38 8.52
C PHE A 215 -1.32 -6.31 7.81
N PHE A 216 -0.02 -6.12 8.02
CA PHE A 216 0.99 -6.93 7.36
C PHE A 216 1.36 -8.11 8.26
N MET A 217 1.36 -9.32 7.71
CA MET A 217 1.67 -10.54 8.45
C MET A 217 2.81 -11.31 7.79
N ARG A 218 3.72 -11.85 8.60
CA ARG A 218 4.83 -12.72 8.20
C ARG A 218 4.84 -14.00 9.06
N PRO A 219 5.39 -15.11 8.54
CA PRO A 219 5.63 -16.27 9.39
C PRO A 219 6.69 -15.96 10.47
N THR A 220 6.58 -16.56 11.65
CA THR A 220 7.62 -16.50 12.68
C THR A 220 8.87 -17.26 12.22
N SER A 221 10.05 -16.65 12.31
CA SER A 221 11.34 -17.21 11.88
C SER A 221 12.01 -18.17 12.89
N GLY A 222 11.29 -18.67 13.90
CA GLY A 222 11.89 -19.22 15.11
C GLY A 222 12.13 -20.74 15.20
N ASP A 223 13.12 -21.11 16.05
CA ASP A 223 13.68 -22.42 16.43
C ASP A 223 12.93 -23.68 15.95
N PHE A 224 13.30 -24.08 14.74
CA PHE A 224 12.77 -25.20 13.99
C PHE A 224 13.04 -26.58 14.63
N GLU A 225 13.89 -26.67 15.66
CA GLU A 225 14.35 -27.95 16.21
C GLU A 225 13.40 -28.55 17.25
N ARG A 226 12.77 -27.71 18.08
CA ARG A 226 12.01 -28.18 19.26
C ARG A 226 10.53 -28.45 19.04
N ARG A 227 10.03 -28.24 17.81
CA ARG A 227 8.59 -28.31 17.45
C ARG A 227 7.69 -27.29 18.17
N GLU A 228 8.23 -26.48 19.07
CA GLU A 228 7.53 -25.36 19.70
C GLU A 228 7.42 -24.22 18.68
N GLY A 229 6.24 -24.03 18.08
CA GLY A 229 5.97 -22.85 17.29
C GLY A 229 6.10 -21.61 18.18
N TYR A 230 6.75 -20.56 17.70
CA TYR A 230 6.87 -19.32 18.45
C TYR A 230 5.47 -18.76 18.70
N LYS A 231 5.27 -18.13 19.86
CA LYS A 231 4.07 -17.33 20.07
C LYS A 231 3.99 -16.25 18.98
N PRO A 232 2.79 -15.86 18.55
CA PRO A 232 2.63 -14.66 17.73
C PRO A 232 3.35 -13.48 18.39
N TYR A 233 3.84 -12.54 17.60
CA TYR A 233 4.41 -11.30 18.13
C TYR A 233 4.27 -10.18 17.11
N ILE A 234 4.38 -8.94 17.58
CA ILE A 234 4.38 -7.76 16.73
C ILE A 234 5.77 -7.12 16.83
N GLU A 235 6.38 -6.88 15.68
CA GLU A 235 7.71 -6.27 15.56
C GLU A 235 7.78 -5.52 14.24
N SER A 236 8.36 -4.31 14.25
CA SER A 236 8.59 -3.52 13.04
C SER A 236 7.38 -3.45 12.10
N TYR A 237 6.19 -3.19 12.65
CA TYR A 237 4.92 -3.08 11.90
C TYR A 237 4.34 -4.39 11.33
N PHE A 238 5.01 -5.53 11.53
CA PHE A 238 4.56 -6.84 11.07
C PHE A 238 4.00 -7.67 12.21
N PHE A 239 2.93 -8.40 11.91
CA PHE A 239 2.39 -9.46 12.75
C PHE A 239 3.08 -10.76 12.39
N HIS A 240 3.99 -11.20 13.24
CA HIS A 240 4.65 -12.48 13.10
C HIS A 240 3.73 -13.56 13.68
N VAL A 241 3.21 -14.43 12.83
CA VAL A 241 2.32 -15.53 13.23
C VAL A 241 2.97 -16.89 12.92
N PRO A 242 2.64 -17.96 13.65
CA PRO A 242 3.21 -19.27 13.38
C PRO A 242 3.07 -19.69 11.91
N ASP A 243 4.13 -20.28 11.35
CA ASP A 243 4.15 -20.81 9.98
C ASP A 243 3.07 -21.90 9.74
N ALA A 244 2.66 -22.58 10.81
CA ALA A 244 1.50 -23.47 10.81
C ALA A 244 0.84 -23.58 12.20
N TYR A 245 -0.49 -23.69 12.21
CA TYR A 245 -1.26 -24.10 13.39
C TYR A 245 -1.85 -25.50 13.19
N ASP A 246 -1.60 -26.38 14.16
CA ASP A 246 -2.31 -27.65 14.29
C ASP A 246 -3.70 -27.44 14.89
N ASP A 247 -4.64 -28.33 14.56
CA ASP A 247 -5.91 -28.37 15.28
C ASP A 247 -5.62 -28.73 16.75
N HIS A 248 -6.18 -27.97 17.69
CA HIS A 248 -5.86 -28.10 19.11
C HIS A 248 -7.15 -28.08 19.94
N GLU A 249 -7.35 -29.11 20.78
CA GLU A 249 -8.47 -29.20 21.72
C GLU A 249 -9.85 -28.93 21.07
N GLY A 250 -10.04 -29.40 19.82
CA GLY A 250 -11.29 -29.24 19.06
C GLY A 250 -11.41 -27.93 18.26
N ILE A 251 -10.40 -27.05 18.31
CA ILE A 251 -10.33 -25.81 17.56
C ILE A 251 -9.52 -26.05 16.29
N SER A 252 -10.07 -25.64 15.14
CA SER A 252 -9.33 -25.76 13.87
C SER A 252 -8.18 -24.76 13.79
N GLY A 253 -7.09 -25.12 13.11
CA GLY A 253 -5.95 -24.24 12.88
C GLY A 253 -6.35 -22.91 12.24
N LEU A 254 -7.31 -22.91 11.31
CA LEU A 254 -7.88 -21.67 10.74
C LEU A 254 -8.51 -20.76 11.81
N SER A 255 -9.19 -21.33 12.81
CA SER A 255 -9.79 -20.56 13.90
C SER A 255 -8.72 -19.98 14.83
N LEU A 256 -7.65 -20.73 15.09
CA LEU A 256 -6.48 -20.24 15.82
C LEU A 256 -5.81 -19.06 15.10
N TYR A 257 -5.64 -19.12 13.77
CA TYR A 257 -5.14 -17.99 13.00
C TYR A 257 -6.03 -16.76 13.08
N ARG A 258 -7.35 -16.94 12.99
CA ARG A 258 -8.31 -15.82 13.16
C ARG A 258 -8.21 -15.22 14.56
N ALA A 259 -8.09 -16.05 15.59
CA ALA A 259 -7.95 -15.62 16.96
C ALA A 259 -6.64 -14.84 17.17
N ALA A 260 -5.51 -15.36 16.67
CA ALA A 260 -4.20 -14.76 16.82
C ALA A 260 -4.07 -13.45 16.06
N ALA A 261 -4.48 -13.44 14.80
CA ALA A 261 -4.42 -12.23 13.98
C ALA A 261 -5.37 -11.14 14.50
N ALA A 262 -6.55 -11.51 15.01
CA ALA A 262 -7.46 -10.55 15.64
C ALA A 262 -6.89 -9.98 16.94
N HIS A 263 -6.16 -10.80 17.71
CA HIS A 263 -5.48 -10.38 18.95
C HIS A 263 -4.37 -9.38 18.67
N CYS A 264 -3.47 -9.69 17.73
CA CYS A 264 -2.44 -8.76 17.29
C CYS A 264 -3.03 -7.45 16.74
N ALA A 265 -4.11 -7.54 15.96
CA ALA A 265 -4.83 -6.36 15.49
C ALA A 265 -5.44 -5.55 16.64
N ALA A 266 -5.96 -6.20 17.68
CA ALA A 266 -6.51 -5.52 18.86
C ALA A 266 -5.42 -4.71 19.58
N HIS A 267 -4.25 -5.31 19.83
CA HIS A 267 -3.07 -4.63 20.36
C HIS A 267 -2.66 -3.44 19.48
N TRP A 268 -2.52 -3.66 18.17
CA TRP A 268 -2.15 -2.60 17.21
C TRP A 268 -3.14 -1.41 17.16
N VAL A 269 -4.41 -1.65 17.47
CA VAL A 269 -5.46 -0.62 17.45
C VAL A 269 -5.59 0.09 18.79
N ALA A 270 -5.41 -0.64 19.89
CA ALA A 270 -5.72 -0.16 21.24
C ALA A 270 -4.50 0.36 22.01
N THR A 271 -3.28 0.03 21.58
CA THR A 271 -2.04 0.50 22.21
C THR A 271 -1.58 1.79 21.54
N THR A 272 -1.61 2.90 22.28
CA THR A 272 -1.25 4.23 21.78
C THR A 272 0.09 4.75 22.30
N ALA A 273 0.64 4.12 23.34
CA ALA A 273 1.90 4.48 23.98
C ALA A 273 2.52 3.24 24.69
N PRO A 274 3.85 3.21 24.89
CA PRO A 274 4.50 2.11 25.60
C PRO A 274 4.13 2.11 27.08
N ILE A 275 3.98 0.92 27.66
CA ILE A 275 3.90 0.75 29.11
C ILE A 275 5.33 0.77 29.67
N SER A 276 5.57 1.60 30.70
CA SER A 276 6.89 1.68 31.32
C SER A 276 7.26 0.38 32.03
N ALA A 277 8.41 -0.19 31.64
CA ALA A 277 9.01 -1.35 32.29
C ALA A 277 9.90 -0.99 33.49
N GLU A 278 10.09 0.31 33.79
CA GLU A 278 11.02 0.75 34.83
C GLU A 278 10.61 0.25 36.21
N ASN A 279 11.58 -0.28 36.96
CA ASN A 279 11.42 -0.79 38.34
C ASN A 279 10.41 -1.94 38.51
N LEU A 280 10.04 -2.64 37.43
CA LEU A 280 9.18 -3.81 37.52
C LEU A 280 9.97 -5.11 37.67
N ASN A 281 9.46 -6.03 38.49
CA ASN A 281 9.95 -7.41 38.56
C ASN A 281 9.20 -8.32 37.56
N PRO A 282 9.74 -9.53 37.25
CA PRO A 282 9.12 -10.40 36.25
C PRO A 282 7.67 -10.83 36.55
N LEU A 283 7.30 -10.94 37.84
CA LEU A 283 5.93 -11.26 38.24
C LEU A 283 4.98 -10.10 37.93
N GLN A 284 5.40 -8.86 38.19
CA GLN A 284 4.63 -7.67 37.85
C GLN A 284 4.43 -7.55 36.34
N MET A 285 5.51 -7.72 35.56
CA MET A 285 5.42 -7.67 34.10
C MET A 285 4.40 -8.69 33.56
N ALA A 286 4.47 -9.95 34.01
CA ALA A 286 3.56 -10.99 33.56
C ALA A 286 2.08 -10.71 33.89
N LEU A 287 1.81 -10.09 35.04
CA LEU A 287 0.44 -9.73 35.42
C LEU A 287 -0.06 -8.51 34.65
N ILE A 288 0.80 -7.53 34.37
CA ILE A 288 0.47 -6.39 33.52
C ILE A 288 0.11 -6.87 32.11
N GLU A 289 0.88 -7.80 31.53
CA GLU A 289 0.61 -8.41 30.23
C GLU A 289 -0.77 -9.09 30.19
N ILE A 290 -1.14 -9.83 31.23
CA ILE A 290 -2.46 -10.50 31.30
C ILE A 290 -3.60 -9.49 31.32
N ILE A 291 -3.45 -8.39 32.06
CA ILE A 291 -4.46 -7.33 32.11
C ILE A 291 -4.52 -6.57 30.79
N GLU A 292 -3.37 -6.31 30.16
CA GLU A 292 -3.31 -5.62 28.88
C GLU A 292 -3.97 -6.43 27.77
N ASP A 293 -3.72 -7.74 27.68
CA ASP A 293 -4.44 -8.63 26.77
C ASP A 293 -5.95 -8.56 27.01
N ALA A 294 -6.40 -8.62 28.28
CA ALA A 294 -7.81 -8.51 28.61
C ALA A 294 -8.40 -7.14 28.22
N ARG A 295 -7.63 -6.05 28.35
CA ARG A 295 -8.03 -4.68 27.99
C ARG A 295 -8.26 -4.58 26.48
N VAL A 296 -7.29 -4.96 25.66
CA VAL A 296 -7.38 -4.85 24.20
C VAL A 296 -8.44 -5.78 23.62
N GLU A 297 -8.58 -6.99 24.16
CA GLU A 297 -9.64 -7.93 23.79
C GLU A 297 -11.02 -7.37 24.16
N THR A 298 -11.17 -6.77 25.34
CA THR A 298 -12.45 -6.15 25.76
C THR A 298 -12.82 -4.99 24.84
N LEU A 299 -11.87 -4.13 24.47
CA LEU A 299 -12.09 -3.04 23.51
C LEU A 299 -12.51 -3.58 22.12
N ALA A 300 -11.85 -4.64 21.65
CA ALA A 300 -12.18 -5.29 20.40
C ALA A 300 -13.58 -5.94 20.45
N ILE A 301 -13.94 -6.63 21.53
CA ILE A 301 -15.26 -7.26 21.73
C ILE A 301 -16.37 -6.22 21.78
N ARG A 302 -16.15 -5.06 22.41
CA ARG A 302 -17.12 -3.95 22.41
C ARG A 302 -17.49 -3.50 21.00
N ARG A 303 -16.53 -3.54 20.07
CA ARG A 303 -16.75 -3.21 18.66
C ARG A 303 -17.25 -4.42 17.84
N PHE A 304 -16.79 -5.62 18.16
CA PHE A 304 -17.09 -6.86 17.44
C PHE A 304 -17.42 -8.00 18.43
N PRO A 305 -18.69 -8.10 18.88
CA PRO A 305 -19.08 -9.07 19.92
C PRO A 305 -18.77 -10.54 19.58
N GLY A 306 -18.72 -10.89 18.29
CA GLY A 306 -18.39 -12.25 17.83
C GLY A 306 -16.96 -12.71 18.16
N LEU A 307 -16.04 -11.78 18.45
CA LEU A 307 -14.66 -12.14 18.85
C LEU A 307 -14.60 -12.83 20.21
N ALA A 308 -15.56 -12.56 21.10
CA ALA A 308 -15.60 -13.20 22.42
C ALA A 308 -15.68 -14.72 22.30
N GLN A 309 -16.57 -15.24 21.45
CA GLN A 309 -16.71 -16.69 21.24
C GLN A 309 -15.44 -17.29 20.63
N LEU A 310 -14.76 -16.56 19.74
CA LEU A 310 -13.54 -17.00 19.07
C LEU A 310 -12.36 -17.15 20.06
N TRP A 311 -12.23 -16.24 21.02
CA TRP A 311 -11.15 -16.29 22.01
C TRP A 311 -11.48 -17.20 23.19
N VAL A 312 -12.71 -17.17 23.73
CA VAL A 312 -13.10 -18.01 24.89
C VAL A 312 -12.87 -19.50 24.64
N GLN A 313 -13.16 -20.00 23.44
CA GLN A 313 -12.94 -21.42 23.10
C GLN A 313 -11.46 -21.84 23.22
N CYS A 314 -10.50 -20.90 23.13
CA CYS A 314 -9.07 -21.16 23.26
C CYS A 314 -8.59 -21.30 24.72
N HIS A 315 -9.49 -21.12 25.71
CA HIS A 315 -9.17 -21.26 27.13
C HIS A 315 -9.71 -22.57 27.70
N HIS A 316 -8.81 -23.51 28.02
CA HIS A 316 -9.15 -24.82 28.58
C HIS A 316 -8.88 -24.92 30.10
N THR A 317 -8.50 -23.82 30.75
CA THR A 317 -8.18 -23.79 32.18
C THR A 317 -9.41 -23.96 33.06
N HIS A 318 -9.28 -24.69 34.17
CA HIS A 318 -10.36 -24.97 35.12
C HIS A 318 -10.00 -24.51 36.54
N ALA A 319 -11.02 -24.15 37.34
CA ALA A 319 -10.85 -23.58 38.67
C ALA A 319 -10.10 -24.49 39.68
N GLY A 320 -10.02 -25.80 39.41
CA GLY A 320 -9.26 -26.75 40.24
C GLY A 320 -7.75 -26.74 40.03
N GLN A 321 -7.24 -26.02 39.04
CA GLN A 321 -5.80 -25.90 38.77
C GLN A 321 -5.18 -24.81 39.65
N GLY A 322 -4.09 -25.11 40.36
CA GLY A 322 -3.47 -24.15 41.29
C GLY A 322 -2.12 -24.60 41.82
N ALA A 323 -1.41 -25.45 41.08
CA ALA A 323 -0.13 -26.01 41.49
C ALA A 323 1.04 -25.04 41.20
N SER A 324 0.88 -24.16 40.20
CA SER A 324 1.89 -23.17 39.83
C SER A 324 1.30 -21.76 39.68
N ALA A 325 2.15 -20.74 39.61
CA ALA A 325 1.71 -19.38 39.35
C ALA A 325 0.99 -19.27 37.99
N GLY A 326 1.48 -20.00 36.99
CA GLY A 326 0.87 -20.09 35.66
C GLY A 326 -0.57 -20.60 35.71
N ASP A 327 -0.91 -21.55 36.58
CA ASP A 327 -2.30 -22.01 36.72
C ASP A 327 -3.23 -20.86 37.12
N TYR A 328 -2.84 -20.05 38.12
CA TYR A 328 -3.62 -18.90 38.56
C TYR A 328 -3.71 -17.80 37.48
N PHE A 329 -2.62 -17.57 36.75
CA PHE A 329 -2.58 -16.56 35.69
C PHE A 329 -3.52 -16.91 34.55
N ASN A 330 -3.55 -18.18 34.14
CA ASN A 330 -4.46 -18.66 33.12
C ASN A 330 -5.93 -18.67 33.59
N ARG A 331 -6.18 -18.91 34.89
CA ARG A 331 -7.51 -18.78 35.50
C ARG A 331 -7.99 -17.34 35.49
N LEU A 332 -7.13 -16.40 35.90
CA LEU A 332 -7.41 -14.96 35.83
C LEU A 332 -7.67 -14.51 34.40
N SER A 333 -6.79 -14.87 33.46
CA SER A 333 -6.93 -14.57 32.04
C SER A 333 -8.28 -15.04 31.47
N ARG A 334 -8.70 -16.28 31.78
CA ARG A 334 -10.03 -16.78 31.40
C ARG A 334 -11.15 -16.01 32.10
N ALA A 335 -11.03 -15.72 33.39
CA ALA A 335 -12.06 -15.02 34.17
C ALA A 335 -12.30 -13.58 33.72
N LEU A 336 -11.29 -12.93 33.14
CA LEU A 336 -11.41 -11.58 32.58
C LEU A 336 -12.14 -11.59 31.22
N LEU A 337 -12.00 -12.67 30.43
CA LEU A 337 -12.58 -12.80 29.10
C LEU A 337 -13.98 -13.45 29.08
N ASP A 338 -14.17 -14.55 29.83
CA ASP A 338 -15.39 -15.37 29.85
C ASP A 338 -16.31 -14.98 31.00
N SER A 339 -17.39 -14.25 30.70
CA SER A 339 -18.36 -13.81 31.72
C SER A 339 -19.07 -14.98 32.43
N ASN A 340 -19.15 -16.14 31.79
CA ASN A 340 -19.80 -17.34 32.33
C ASN A 340 -18.85 -18.19 33.19
N TYR A 341 -17.54 -17.92 33.14
CA TYR A 341 -16.58 -18.61 33.97
C TYR A 341 -16.71 -18.17 35.43
N GLN A 342 -16.85 -19.16 36.32
CA GLN A 342 -16.89 -18.96 37.76
C GLN A 342 -15.64 -19.58 38.39
N ASP A 343 -14.93 -18.76 39.16
CA ASP A 343 -13.73 -19.17 39.88
C ASP A 343 -13.89 -18.80 41.36
N PRO A 344 -13.75 -19.75 42.29
CA PRO A 344 -13.95 -19.51 43.72
C PRO A 344 -12.75 -18.85 44.41
N ASP A 345 -11.60 -18.70 43.73
CA ASP A 345 -10.40 -18.18 44.37
C ASP A 345 -10.48 -16.66 44.58
N PRO A 346 -10.20 -16.16 45.80
CA PRO A 346 -10.33 -14.73 46.12
C PRO A 346 -9.43 -13.83 45.28
N TRP A 347 -8.25 -14.29 44.86
CA TRP A 347 -7.31 -13.49 44.07
C TRP A 347 -7.78 -13.35 42.62
N VAL A 348 -8.38 -14.41 42.05
CA VAL A 348 -9.01 -14.33 40.72
C VAL A 348 -10.23 -13.41 40.76
N ALA A 349 -11.05 -13.49 41.82
CA ALA A 349 -12.20 -12.62 42.02
C ALA A 349 -11.78 -11.15 42.20
N GLU A 350 -10.69 -10.87 42.91
CA GLU A 350 -10.10 -9.54 43.05
C GLU A 350 -9.71 -8.96 41.69
N GLY A 351 -8.99 -9.71 40.86
CA GLY A 351 -8.60 -9.24 39.51
C GLY A 351 -9.79 -8.92 38.62
N ARG A 352 -10.84 -9.75 38.65
CA ARG A 352 -12.09 -9.47 37.92
C ARG A 352 -12.80 -8.21 38.44
N LEU A 353 -12.79 -7.99 39.76
CA LEU A 353 -13.40 -6.81 40.36
C LEU A 353 -12.65 -5.53 39.98
N LEU A 354 -11.32 -5.52 40.12
CA LEU A 354 -10.46 -4.39 39.76
C LEU A 354 -10.64 -4.00 38.29
N PHE A 355 -10.65 -4.99 37.40
CA PHE A 355 -10.85 -4.76 35.97
C PHE A 355 -12.26 -4.26 35.64
N ALA A 356 -13.30 -4.81 36.29
CA ALA A 356 -14.68 -4.38 36.08
C ALA A 356 -14.96 -2.95 36.61
N GLN A 357 -14.20 -2.49 37.60
CA GLN A 357 -14.30 -1.14 38.16
C GLN A 357 -13.50 -0.09 37.38
N ALA A 358 -12.68 -0.49 36.41
CA ALA A 358 -11.88 0.44 35.61
C ALA A 358 -12.80 1.37 34.78
N GLU A 359 -12.69 2.68 35.02
CA GLU A 359 -13.56 3.69 34.41
C GLU A 359 -13.23 3.94 32.92
N ASN A 360 -11.94 3.91 32.54
CA ASN A 360 -11.48 4.22 31.19
C ASN A 360 -10.55 3.15 30.62
N LEU A 361 -11.10 2.22 29.83
CA LEU A 361 -10.30 1.17 29.16
C LEU A 361 -9.39 1.70 28.03
N ASN A 362 -9.54 2.95 27.59
CA ASN A 362 -8.66 3.52 26.57
C ASN A 362 -7.31 3.96 27.14
N ASP A 363 -7.17 4.07 28.45
CA ASP A 363 -5.92 4.41 29.12
C ASP A 363 -5.16 3.13 29.51
N HIS A 364 -4.05 2.85 28.83
CA HIS A 364 -3.18 1.72 29.09
C HIS A 364 -2.54 1.72 30.50
N GLN A 365 -2.50 2.87 31.20
CA GLN A 365 -2.01 2.93 32.59
C GLN A 365 -2.80 2.02 33.54
N LEU A 366 -4.08 1.74 33.23
CA LEU A 366 -4.89 0.82 34.03
C LEU A 366 -4.26 -0.58 34.12
N SER A 367 -3.65 -1.06 33.03
CA SER A 367 -3.05 -2.38 32.96
C SER A 367 -1.85 -2.48 33.90
N TRP A 368 -1.08 -1.38 33.99
CA TRP A 368 0.02 -1.23 34.93
C TRP A 368 -0.49 -1.24 36.39
N ASP A 369 -1.46 -0.39 36.72
CA ASP A 369 -1.98 -0.22 38.09
C ASP A 369 -2.60 -1.52 38.63
N ILE A 370 -3.44 -2.17 37.82
CA ILE A 370 -4.08 -3.44 38.20
C ILE A 370 -3.02 -4.55 38.30
N GLY A 371 -2.10 -4.65 37.33
CA GLY A 371 -1.06 -5.67 37.32
C GLY A 371 -0.14 -5.60 38.54
N VAL A 372 0.28 -4.39 38.93
CA VAL A 372 1.10 -4.18 40.14
C VAL A 372 0.33 -4.50 41.42
N SER A 373 -0.94 -4.10 41.51
CA SER A 373 -1.80 -4.43 42.66
C SER A 373 -1.97 -5.94 42.82
N LEU A 374 -2.26 -6.64 41.72
CA LEU A 374 -2.40 -8.10 41.72
C LEU A 374 -1.08 -8.80 42.06
N ALA A 375 0.07 -8.28 41.62
CA ALA A 375 1.37 -8.85 41.97
C ALA A 375 1.64 -8.74 43.48
N HIS A 376 1.21 -7.66 44.12
CA HIS A 376 1.32 -7.48 45.56
C HIS A 376 0.46 -8.51 46.31
N THR A 377 -0.81 -8.66 45.94
CA THR A 377 -1.71 -9.61 46.61
C THR A 377 -1.38 -11.07 46.29
N PHE A 378 -0.83 -11.37 45.11
CA PHE A 378 -0.41 -12.73 44.73
C PHE A 378 0.66 -13.30 45.67
N ARG A 379 1.52 -12.46 46.24
CA ARG A 379 2.56 -12.87 47.21
C ARG A 379 1.99 -13.60 48.43
N THR A 380 0.73 -13.31 48.81
CA THR A 380 0.05 -13.98 49.93
C THR A 380 -0.17 -15.48 49.68
N LYS A 381 -0.18 -15.93 48.42
CA LYS A 381 -0.30 -17.35 48.07
C LYS A 381 0.98 -18.15 48.34
N ASN A 382 2.12 -17.48 48.53
CA ASN A 382 3.42 -18.11 48.76
C ASN A 382 3.83 -19.12 47.65
N ILE A 383 3.52 -18.79 46.39
CA ILE A 383 3.88 -19.56 45.20
C ILE A 383 4.94 -18.77 44.42
N ALA A 384 6.05 -19.42 44.08
CA ALA A 384 7.10 -18.81 43.26
C ALA A 384 6.66 -18.72 41.79
N TYR A 385 6.98 -17.59 41.14
CA TYR A 385 6.78 -17.39 39.70
C TYR A 385 8.05 -17.73 38.93
N ASN A 386 7.92 -18.55 37.88
CA ASN A 386 8.99 -18.87 36.94
C ASN A 386 8.62 -18.44 35.51
N PRO A 387 9.29 -17.40 34.94
CA PRO A 387 8.99 -16.89 33.61
C PRO A 387 9.03 -17.92 32.47
N ARG A 388 9.78 -19.02 32.62
CA ARG A 388 9.89 -20.05 31.58
C ARG A 388 8.72 -21.04 31.57
N THR A 389 8.06 -21.25 32.71
CA THR A 389 7.04 -22.31 32.87
C THR A 389 5.65 -21.77 33.20
N ASP A 390 5.56 -20.56 33.76
CA ASP A 390 4.32 -19.97 34.26
C ASP A 390 3.69 -18.93 33.31
N GLY A 391 4.02 -19.00 32.02
CA GLY A 391 3.46 -18.10 31.01
C GLY A 391 1.99 -18.39 30.67
N GLN A 392 1.40 -17.49 29.86
CA GLN A 392 0.05 -17.68 29.31
C GLN A 392 0.02 -18.90 28.36
N ARG A 393 -1.00 -19.76 28.53
CA ARG A 393 -1.26 -21.00 27.78
C ARG A 393 -2.08 -20.84 26.49
N PRO A 394 -3.01 -19.87 26.33
CA PRO A 394 -3.76 -19.72 25.09
C PRO A 394 -2.83 -19.51 23.90
N LEU A 395 -2.97 -20.33 22.86
CA LEU A 395 -2.07 -20.39 21.70
C LEU A 395 -2.18 -19.18 20.76
N TYR A 396 -3.23 -18.37 20.90
CA TYR A 396 -3.49 -17.23 20.03
C TYR A 396 -2.88 -15.93 20.54
N ARG A 397 -2.60 -15.82 21.84
CA ARG A 397 -2.05 -14.60 22.43
C ARG A 397 -0.59 -14.45 22.04
N ASP A 398 -0.20 -13.21 21.79
CA ASP A 398 1.15 -12.87 21.43
C ASP A 398 2.09 -12.90 22.65
N ASP A 399 3.36 -12.57 22.43
CA ASP A 399 4.36 -12.50 23.49
C ASP A 399 4.42 -11.14 24.20
N ASN A 400 3.48 -10.24 23.89
CA ASN A 400 3.35 -8.90 24.46
C ASN A 400 4.60 -8.00 24.32
N ARG A 401 5.61 -8.34 23.50
CA ARG A 401 6.81 -7.49 23.35
C ARG A 401 6.48 -6.06 22.91
N PHE A 402 5.40 -5.94 22.12
CA PHE A 402 4.94 -4.70 21.51
C PHE A 402 4.48 -3.64 22.52
N ILE A 403 3.94 -4.05 23.65
CA ILE A 403 3.42 -3.10 24.66
C ILE A 403 4.56 -2.43 25.43
N TRP A 404 5.71 -3.11 25.55
CA TRP A 404 6.90 -2.65 26.28
C TRP A 404 7.82 -1.80 25.39
N ALA A 405 8.09 -2.30 24.19
CA ALA A 405 8.95 -1.65 23.19
C ALA A 405 8.10 -0.98 22.10
N PHE A 406 7.07 -0.23 22.50
CA PHE A 406 6.24 0.51 21.54
C PHE A 406 7.09 1.59 20.87
N GLU A 407 7.61 1.25 19.71
CA GLU A 407 7.97 2.24 18.71
C GLU A 407 6.65 2.80 18.19
N GLY A 408 6.32 4.03 18.58
CA GLY A 408 5.19 4.73 17.97
C GLY A 408 5.32 4.69 16.45
N PHE A 409 4.20 4.80 15.73
CA PHE A 409 4.22 4.72 14.28
C PHE A 409 5.19 5.75 13.69
N ASP A 410 6.39 5.27 13.38
CA ASP A 410 7.48 5.99 12.77
C ASP A 410 7.45 5.64 11.30
N PHE A 411 6.88 6.58 10.55
CA PHE A 411 6.83 6.53 9.11
C PHE A 411 8.23 6.34 8.50
N GLU A 412 9.31 6.78 9.17
CA GLU A 412 10.69 6.64 8.73
C GLU A 412 11.25 5.23 8.98
N ALA A 413 10.99 4.62 10.15
CA ALA A 413 11.40 3.24 10.45
C ALA A 413 10.62 2.21 9.64
N ALA A 414 9.32 2.44 9.40
CA ALA A 414 8.49 1.63 8.50
C ALA A 414 8.97 1.71 7.03
N LEU A 415 9.53 2.85 6.62
CA LEU A 415 10.24 3.00 5.35
C LEU A 415 11.58 2.25 5.35
N ALA A 416 12.35 2.36 6.44
CA ALA A 416 13.69 1.76 6.57
C ALA A 416 13.68 0.22 6.61
N ALA A 417 12.61 -0.42 7.10
CA ALA A 417 12.49 -1.87 7.24
C ALA A 417 12.16 -2.63 5.93
N GLY A 418 12.20 -1.97 4.76
CA GLY A 418 11.88 -2.65 3.50
C GLY A 418 11.93 -1.85 2.19
N TYR A 419 12.34 -0.58 2.20
CA TYR A 419 12.66 0.15 0.97
C TYR A 419 13.91 1.01 1.20
N ASP A 420 15.00 0.64 0.56
CA ASP A 420 16.31 1.28 0.74
C ASP A 420 16.31 2.77 0.29
N GLN A 421 17.21 3.53 0.94
CA GLN A 421 17.42 5.00 1.02
C GLN A 421 18.11 5.65 -0.21
N PRO A 422 18.38 7.00 -0.30
CA PRO A 422 18.34 8.06 0.73
C PRO A 422 17.49 9.30 0.40
N ARG A 423 17.06 9.98 1.49
CA ARG A 423 16.44 11.31 1.46
C ARG A 423 17.52 12.39 1.31
N GLN A 424 17.36 13.27 0.33
CA GLN A 424 18.06 14.56 0.28
C GLN A 424 17.22 15.62 1.01
N VAL A 425 17.70 16.12 2.14
CA VAL A 425 17.04 17.18 2.94
C VAL A 425 17.57 18.55 2.51
N ARG A 426 16.70 19.46 2.06
CA ARG A 426 17.13 20.81 1.63
C ARG A 426 17.23 21.77 2.82
N ARG A 427 18.42 22.34 3.08
CA ARG A 427 18.66 23.31 4.16
C ARG A 427 18.99 24.69 3.58
N LYS A 428 18.28 25.73 4.03
CA LYS A 428 18.62 27.12 3.66
C LYS A 428 19.81 27.59 4.49
N VAL A 429 20.88 28.00 3.84
CA VAL A 429 22.12 28.45 4.49
C VAL A 429 22.44 29.89 4.13
N ASN A 430 23.25 30.55 4.95
CA ASN A 430 23.75 31.90 4.67
C ASN A 430 25.00 31.85 3.76
N LEU A 431 25.40 33.01 3.21
CA LEU A 431 26.53 33.11 2.28
C LEU A 431 27.84 32.52 2.85
N MET A 432 28.10 32.74 4.13
CA MET A 432 29.34 32.31 4.76
C MET A 432 29.36 30.80 5.04
N GLU A 433 28.21 30.21 5.35
CA GLU A 433 28.03 28.76 5.45
C GLU A 433 28.22 28.08 4.09
N MET A 434 27.61 28.64 3.03
CA MET A 434 27.74 28.10 1.66
C MET A 434 29.21 28.11 1.20
N VAL A 435 29.92 29.24 1.37
CA VAL A 435 31.30 29.40 0.90
C VAL A 435 32.29 28.47 1.62
N ASN A 436 32.08 28.21 2.91
CA ASN A 436 33.01 27.38 3.69
C ASN A 436 33.01 25.90 3.27
N GLU A 437 31.94 25.40 2.65
CA GLU A 437 31.80 23.97 2.31
C GLU A 437 32.17 23.66 0.86
N ILE A 438 32.20 24.66 -0.03
CA ILE A 438 32.59 24.52 -1.45
C ILE A 438 34.03 24.00 -1.60
N ASP A 439 34.90 24.19 -0.60
CA ASP A 439 36.29 23.73 -0.58
C ASP A 439 36.49 22.24 -0.23
N THR A 440 35.42 21.44 -0.10
CA THR A 440 35.54 19.98 0.11
C THR A 440 35.44 19.21 -1.21
N GLU A 441 36.58 18.81 -1.76
CA GLU A 441 36.70 18.06 -3.04
C GLU A 441 36.07 16.64 -3.06
N LEU A 442 35.32 16.24 -2.02
CA LEU A 442 34.69 14.91 -1.89
C LEU A 442 33.15 14.95 -1.80
N ALA A 443 32.51 16.10 -1.96
CA ALA A 443 31.05 16.21 -1.99
C ALA A 443 30.48 15.82 -3.38
N GLY A 444 30.48 14.52 -3.67
CA GLY A 444 29.74 13.94 -4.81
C GLY A 444 28.24 13.76 -4.52
N ASP A 445 27.49 13.26 -5.51
CA ASP A 445 26.02 13.06 -5.59
C ASP A 445 25.34 12.30 -4.41
N ASP A 446 26.09 11.90 -3.38
CA ASP A 446 25.64 11.17 -2.19
C ASP A 446 25.30 12.08 -0.99
N ALA A 447 25.25 13.41 -1.18
CA ALA A 447 24.96 14.35 -0.10
C ALA A 447 23.52 14.22 0.41
N GLN A 448 23.35 13.82 1.67
CA GLN A 448 22.06 13.75 2.38
C GLN A 448 21.42 15.13 2.61
N GLU A 449 22.17 16.24 2.45
CA GLU A 449 21.65 17.60 2.54
C GLU A 449 21.99 18.44 1.28
N ILE A 450 20.99 19.09 0.68
CA ILE A 450 21.19 20.08 -0.40
C ILE A 450 21.09 21.47 0.21
N TRP A 451 22.17 22.23 0.19
CA TRP A 451 22.21 23.58 0.73
C TRP A 451 21.74 24.61 -0.32
N VAL A 452 20.80 25.48 0.06
CA VAL A 452 20.19 26.46 -0.85
C VAL A 452 20.39 27.88 -0.32
N LEU A 453 21.04 28.74 -1.09
CA LEU A 453 21.20 30.16 -0.78
C LEU A 453 19.91 30.91 -1.16
N GLY A 454 19.32 31.64 -0.22
CA GLY A 454 18.07 32.39 -0.45
C GLY A 454 18.20 33.65 -1.30
N THR A 455 19.43 34.08 -1.60
CA THR A 455 19.77 35.29 -2.36
C THR A 455 20.51 34.92 -3.64
N GLU A 456 20.27 35.65 -4.73
CA GLU A 456 20.97 35.44 -5.99
C GLU A 456 22.47 35.76 -5.83
N LEU A 457 23.33 34.81 -6.20
CA LEU A 457 24.77 34.96 -6.25
C LEU A 457 25.21 35.02 -7.71
N PHE A 458 25.91 36.09 -8.09
CA PHE A 458 26.37 36.27 -9.46
C PHE A 458 27.87 35.90 -9.58
N PRO A 459 28.27 35.20 -10.66
CA PRO A 459 29.68 34.96 -10.95
C PRO A 459 30.46 36.26 -11.06
N TYR A 460 31.74 36.23 -10.65
CA TYR A 460 32.64 37.40 -10.72
C TYR A 460 32.92 37.83 -12.17
N GLU A 461 32.79 36.89 -13.11
CA GLU A 461 32.77 37.15 -14.55
C GLU A 461 31.33 37.52 -14.94
N ASP A 462 31.12 38.81 -15.22
CA ASP A 462 29.83 39.47 -15.43
C ASP A 462 29.10 38.92 -16.67
N THR A 463 28.47 37.75 -16.51
CA THR A 463 27.73 37.01 -17.54
C THR A 463 26.22 37.29 -17.49
N GLY A 464 25.77 38.15 -16.56
CA GLY A 464 24.38 38.56 -16.41
C GLY A 464 23.41 37.45 -15.95
N ILE A 465 23.93 36.28 -15.57
CA ILE A 465 23.17 35.09 -15.17
C ILE A 465 23.66 34.68 -13.78
N SER A 466 22.75 34.44 -12.83
CA SER A 466 23.13 34.04 -11.47
C SER A 466 23.59 32.56 -11.43
N PHE A 467 24.36 32.16 -10.42
CA PHE A 467 24.69 30.74 -10.19
C PHE A 467 23.43 29.88 -10.01
N ASN A 468 22.35 30.44 -9.46
CA ASN A 468 21.05 29.75 -9.36
C ASN A 468 20.39 29.52 -10.73
N GLU A 469 20.76 30.28 -11.75
CA GLU A 469 20.22 30.19 -13.10
C GLU A 469 21.15 29.40 -14.05
N GLN A 470 22.47 29.36 -13.77
CA GLN A 470 23.42 28.46 -14.43
C GLN A 470 23.34 27.01 -13.92
N GLU A 471 23.29 26.82 -12.60
CA GLU A 471 23.44 25.50 -11.94
C GLU A 471 22.22 25.09 -11.09
N GLY A 472 21.25 25.99 -10.89
CA GLY A 472 20.10 25.73 -10.03
C GLY A 472 18.99 24.95 -10.73
N LYS A 473 18.49 23.89 -10.07
CA LYS A 473 17.22 23.25 -10.42
C LYS A 473 16.06 24.20 -10.05
N GLU A 474 15.06 24.32 -10.93
CA GLU A 474 13.87 25.18 -10.72
C GLU A 474 13.28 24.99 -9.30
N PRO A 475 12.81 26.07 -8.63
CA PRO A 475 12.20 25.96 -7.32
C PRO A 475 10.88 25.18 -7.43
N VAL A 476 10.95 23.90 -7.03
CA VAL A 476 9.80 23.01 -6.92
C VAL A 476 9.12 23.24 -5.58
N SER A 477 7.78 23.17 -5.53
CA SER A 477 7.05 23.18 -4.25
C SER A 477 7.45 22.00 -3.36
N ASP A 478 7.08 22.07 -2.08
CA ASP A 478 7.13 20.88 -1.23
C ASP A 478 6.32 19.72 -1.87
N PRO A 479 6.82 18.48 -1.77
CA PRO A 479 6.16 17.32 -2.36
C PRO A 479 4.82 17.03 -1.71
N PHE A 480 3.78 16.88 -2.53
CA PHE A 480 2.46 16.41 -2.09
C PHE A 480 2.37 14.91 -2.31
N HIS A 481 2.12 14.16 -1.24
CA HIS A 481 1.99 12.71 -1.33
C HIS A 481 0.53 12.29 -1.43
N TYR A 482 0.23 11.43 -2.40
CA TYR A 482 -1.09 10.84 -2.63
C TYR A 482 -1.03 9.32 -2.60
N ALA A 483 -2.13 8.73 -2.15
CA ALA A 483 -2.33 7.30 -2.27
C ALA A 483 -2.66 6.93 -3.73
N GLU A 484 -2.27 5.72 -4.13
CA GLU A 484 -2.57 5.14 -5.43
C GLU A 484 -3.22 3.78 -5.24
N TRP A 485 -4.32 3.53 -5.95
CA TRP A 485 -5.03 2.27 -5.91
C TRP A 485 -4.32 1.22 -6.77
N ASP A 486 -3.86 0.17 -6.10
CA ASP A 486 -3.34 -1.02 -6.74
C ASP A 486 -4.48 -2.05 -6.88
N TYR A 487 -4.87 -2.29 -8.14
CA TYR A 487 -5.96 -3.20 -8.45
C TYR A 487 -5.59 -4.69 -8.33
N GLN A 488 -4.31 -5.05 -8.36
CA GLN A 488 -3.89 -6.45 -8.24
C GLN A 488 -4.02 -6.92 -6.79
N ILE A 489 -3.61 -6.07 -5.85
CA ILE A 489 -3.75 -6.32 -4.40
C ILE A 489 -5.09 -5.79 -3.85
N GLN A 490 -5.83 -4.99 -4.62
CA GLN A 490 -7.10 -4.34 -4.24
C GLN A 490 -6.96 -3.42 -3.00
N LEU A 491 -5.82 -2.73 -2.89
CA LEU A 491 -5.45 -1.83 -1.79
C LEU A 491 -4.99 -0.48 -2.32
N GLU A 492 -5.12 0.57 -1.50
CA GLU A 492 -4.46 1.85 -1.74
C GLU A 492 -3.05 1.78 -1.15
N ARG A 493 -2.04 2.05 -1.97
CA ARG A 493 -0.66 2.24 -1.54
C ARG A 493 -0.55 3.66 -0.97
N PRO A 494 -0.36 3.84 0.36
CA PRO A 494 -0.31 5.17 0.96
C PRO A 494 0.97 5.91 0.56
N SER A 495 0.86 7.21 0.34
CA SER A 495 1.99 8.09 -0.03
C SER A 495 2.84 7.59 -1.21
N TRP A 496 2.20 6.85 -2.13
CA TRP A 496 2.86 6.15 -3.20
C TRP A 496 3.28 7.06 -4.35
N VAL A 497 2.48 8.10 -4.60
CA VAL A 497 2.71 9.06 -5.67
C VAL A 497 3.09 10.41 -5.08
N THR A 498 4.16 11.01 -5.62
CA THR A 498 4.61 12.35 -5.28
C THR A 498 4.23 13.32 -6.39
N VAL A 499 3.43 14.31 -6.05
CA VAL A 499 3.02 15.42 -6.91
C VAL A 499 3.83 16.67 -6.54
N LEU A 500 4.39 17.30 -7.56
CA LEU A 500 5.27 18.46 -7.46
C LEU A 500 4.62 19.63 -8.21
N GLU A 501 4.24 20.70 -7.53
CA GLU A 501 3.70 21.88 -8.19
C GLU A 501 4.85 22.67 -8.86
N ARG A 502 4.65 23.01 -10.13
CA ARG A 502 5.60 23.77 -10.96
C ARG A 502 4.92 24.98 -11.60
N HIS A 503 5.73 26.02 -11.85
CA HIS A 503 5.27 27.21 -12.55
C HIS A 503 5.40 27.01 -14.07
N PRO A 504 4.33 27.20 -14.86
CA PRO A 504 4.40 27.08 -16.32
C PRO A 504 5.22 28.23 -16.93
N LYS A 505 5.93 27.93 -18.03
CA LYS A 505 6.70 28.91 -18.81
C LYS A 505 5.75 29.86 -19.54
N ARG A 506 6.17 31.11 -19.72
CA ARG A 506 5.41 32.11 -20.49
C ARG A 506 5.69 31.94 -21.98
N GLY A 507 4.64 31.96 -22.80
CA GLY A 507 4.71 31.94 -24.25
C GLY A 507 4.21 33.24 -24.88
N ASP A 508 4.09 33.25 -26.20
CA ASP A 508 3.65 34.42 -26.96
C ASP A 508 2.12 34.59 -26.90
N LEU A 509 1.68 35.74 -26.39
CA LEU A 509 0.27 36.11 -26.25
C LEU A 509 -0.46 36.17 -27.61
N ALA A 510 0.23 36.54 -28.69
CA ALA A 510 -0.35 36.70 -30.02
C ALA A 510 -1.00 35.41 -30.53
N LEU A 511 -0.48 34.24 -30.11
CA LEU A 511 -1.01 32.93 -30.48
C LEU A 511 -2.42 32.69 -29.89
N ILE A 512 -2.67 33.15 -28.66
CA ILE A 512 -3.97 33.01 -27.99
C ILE A 512 -4.98 34.01 -28.56
N GLU A 513 -4.54 35.21 -28.89
CA GLU A 513 -5.38 36.23 -29.51
C GLU A 513 -5.87 35.80 -30.90
N ASP A 514 -5.00 35.20 -31.71
CA ASP A 514 -5.36 34.67 -33.03
C ASP A 514 -6.41 33.54 -32.93
N ILE A 515 -6.24 32.60 -31.99
CA ILE A 515 -7.21 31.53 -31.72
C ILE A 515 -8.59 32.12 -31.35
N THR A 516 -8.60 33.12 -30.48
CA THR A 516 -9.82 33.79 -30.02
C THR A 516 -10.51 34.52 -31.16
N PHE A 517 -9.74 35.17 -32.04
CA PHE A 517 -10.25 35.88 -33.21
C PHE A 517 -10.88 34.92 -34.22
N ARG A 518 -10.20 33.81 -34.56
CA ARG A 518 -10.69 32.80 -35.50
C ARG A 518 -12.01 32.16 -35.06
N ASN A 519 -12.17 31.93 -33.75
CA ASN A 519 -13.30 31.17 -33.20
C ASN A 519 -14.37 32.03 -32.51
N LYS A 520 -14.39 33.34 -32.75
CA LYS A 520 -15.32 34.29 -32.11
C LYS A 520 -16.80 33.86 -32.20
N ARG A 521 -17.20 33.25 -33.32
CA ARG A 521 -18.58 32.71 -33.51
C ARG A 521 -18.87 31.51 -32.61
N LEU A 522 -17.89 30.63 -32.42
CA LEU A 522 -18.03 29.42 -31.60
C LEU A 522 -18.09 29.79 -30.12
N ILE A 523 -17.26 30.72 -29.66
CA ILE A 523 -17.31 31.28 -28.30
C ILE A 523 -18.69 31.91 -28.02
N ALA A 524 -19.24 32.67 -28.97
CA ALA A 524 -20.58 33.25 -28.84
C ALA A 524 -21.67 32.17 -28.75
N ARG A 525 -21.54 31.07 -29.49
CA ARG A 525 -22.47 29.93 -29.41
C ARG A 525 -22.33 29.17 -28.09
N MET A 526 -21.12 28.87 -27.63
CA MET A 526 -20.88 28.21 -26.35
C MET A 526 -21.41 29.06 -25.20
N LYS A 527 -21.20 30.38 -25.25
CA LYS A 527 -21.83 31.33 -24.33
C LYS A 527 -23.35 31.17 -24.33
N PHE A 528 -23.99 31.19 -25.50
CA PHE A 528 -25.45 31.06 -25.58
C PHE A 528 -25.96 29.74 -24.97
N ILE A 529 -25.23 28.63 -25.17
CA ILE A 529 -25.58 27.32 -24.58
C ILE A 529 -25.39 27.34 -23.06
N LEU A 530 -24.26 27.86 -22.57
CA LEU A 530 -23.96 27.95 -21.14
C LEU A 530 -24.90 28.93 -20.40
N ASP A 531 -25.31 30.01 -21.07
CA ASP A 531 -26.31 30.96 -20.61
C ASP A 531 -27.71 30.32 -20.59
N ALA A 532 -28.08 29.54 -21.62
CA ALA A 532 -29.36 28.82 -21.67
C ALA A 532 -29.47 27.71 -20.61
N MET A 533 -28.36 27.15 -20.14
CA MET A 533 -28.30 26.21 -19.01
C MET A 533 -28.44 26.89 -17.64
N GLN A 534 -28.53 28.23 -17.56
CA GLN A 534 -28.82 28.90 -16.31
C GLN A 534 -30.31 28.75 -15.94
N PRO A 535 -30.65 28.26 -14.74
CA PRO A 535 -31.93 28.63 -14.13
C PRO A 535 -31.81 30.07 -13.61
N GLN A 536 -31.69 31.05 -14.50
CA GLN A 536 -31.97 32.44 -14.12
C GLN A 536 -33.48 32.57 -14.00
N GLY A 537 -33.97 32.56 -12.76
CA GLY A 537 -35.39 32.73 -12.54
C GLY A 537 -35.78 32.76 -11.08
N VAL A 538 -36.67 33.70 -10.77
CA VAL A 538 -37.49 33.62 -9.56
C VAL A 538 -38.44 32.45 -9.74
N THR A 539 -38.19 31.33 -9.07
CA THR A 539 -39.15 30.23 -9.05
C THR A 539 -40.23 30.59 -8.04
N ARG A 540 -41.45 30.78 -8.53
CA ARG A 540 -42.63 31.07 -7.70
C ARG A 540 -43.17 29.74 -7.15
N LEU A 541 -42.88 29.45 -5.88
CA LEU A 541 -43.52 28.34 -5.16
C LEU A 541 -44.94 28.78 -4.82
N ARG A 542 -45.94 28.04 -5.30
CA ARG A 542 -47.37 28.35 -5.13
C ARG A 542 -48.00 27.39 -4.13
N LYS A 543 -49.23 27.70 -3.68
CA LYS A 543 -49.98 26.91 -2.70
C LYS A 543 -49.27 26.76 -1.36
N LEU A 544 -48.80 27.86 -0.81
CA LEU A 544 -48.27 27.95 0.55
C LEU A 544 -49.32 28.58 1.47
N GLU A 545 -49.30 28.24 2.76
CA GLU A 545 -50.14 28.92 3.77
C GLU A 545 -49.60 30.31 4.09
N GLU A 546 -48.27 30.44 4.12
CA GLU A 546 -47.56 31.70 4.27
C GLU A 546 -46.59 31.92 3.10
N GLY A 547 -46.52 33.15 2.58
CA GLY A 547 -45.70 33.52 1.44
C GLY A 547 -45.51 35.02 1.31
N ASP A 548 -44.74 35.42 0.28
CA ASP A 548 -44.41 36.84 0.05
C ASP A 548 -45.51 37.57 -0.74
N ASP A 549 -46.36 36.84 -1.47
CA ASP A 549 -47.42 37.37 -2.34
C ASP A 549 -48.61 36.39 -2.42
N ILE A 550 -49.76 36.83 -2.93
CA ILE A 550 -50.99 36.01 -3.07
C ILE A 550 -51.07 35.40 -4.47
N ASP A 551 -51.27 34.08 -4.58
CA ASP A 551 -51.63 33.46 -5.87
C ASP A 551 -53.10 33.74 -6.17
N LEU A 552 -53.35 34.76 -7.01
CA LEU A 552 -54.69 35.20 -7.40
C LEU A 552 -55.57 34.04 -7.90
N ASN A 553 -55.03 33.03 -8.58
CA ASN A 553 -55.85 31.93 -9.07
C ASN A 553 -56.30 31.02 -7.93
N ALA A 554 -55.41 30.74 -6.97
CA ALA A 554 -55.74 29.96 -5.78
C ALA A 554 -56.72 30.73 -4.88
N ALA A 555 -56.54 32.05 -4.74
CA ALA A 555 -57.45 32.92 -4.01
C ALA A 555 -58.85 33.01 -4.64
N ILE A 556 -58.92 33.11 -5.98
CA ILE A 556 -60.20 33.10 -6.71
C ILE A 556 -60.89 31.75 -6.53
N ALA A 557 -60.19 30.63 -6.69
CA ALA A 557 -60.76 29.30 -6.49
C ALA A 557 -61.28 29.11 -5.06
N SER A 558 -60.48 29.47 -4.06
CA SER A 558 -60.84 29.46 -2.64
C SER A 558 -62.08 30.33 -2.35
N THR A 559 -62.20 31.47 -3.01
CA THR A 559 -63.39 32.35 -2.90
C THR A 559 -64.63 31.74 -3.55
N ILE A 560 -64.46 31.02 -4.67
CA ILE A 560 -65.56 30.30 -5.33
C ILE A 560 -66.04 29.16 -4.42
N ASP A 561 -65.13 28.38 -3.84
CA ASP A 561 -65.45 27.28 -2.91
C ASP A 561 -66.21 27.78 -1.68
N LEU A 562 -65.76 28.90 -1.09
CA LEU A 562 -66.46 29.58 0.01
C LEU A 562 -67.89 29.98 -0.36
N ARG A 563 -68.11 30.51 -1.58
CA ARG A 563 -69.45 30.87 -2.07
C ARG A 563 -70.33 29.66 -2.36
N MET A 564 -69.73 28.52 -2.67
CA MET A 564 -70.44 27.25 -2.87
C MET A 564 -70.68 26.47 -1.56
N GLY A 565 -70.22 26.99 -0.41
CA GLY A 565 -70.35 26.33 0.89
C GLY A 565 -69.40 25.14 1.08
N ILE A 566 -68.35 25.03 0.26
CA ILE A 566 -67.31 24.00 0.34
C ILE A 566 -66.14 24.56 1.16
N GLN A 567 -65.49 23.71 1.96
CA GLN A 567 -64.33 24.13 2.74
C GLN A 567 -63.16 24.48 1.79
N PRO A 568 -62.69 25.74 1.77
CA PRO A 568 -61.66 26.17 0.84
C PRO A 568 -60.27 25.65 1.24
N GLU A 569 -59.39 25.54 0.26
CA GLU A 569 -57.96 25.32 0.49
C GLU A 569 -57.32 26.58 1.11
N PRO A 570 -56.65 26.49 2.29
CA PRO A 570 -56.05 27.66 2.96
C PRO A 570 -54.75 28.13 2.30
N ARG A 571 -54.17 27.32 1.41
CA ARG A 571 -52.89 27.53 0.74
C ARG A 571 -53.02 28.46 -0.47
N ILE A 572 -53.25 29.74 -0.23
CA ILE A 572 -53.43 30.75 -1.29
C ILE A 572 -52.19 31.61 -1.53
N MET A 573 -51.13 31.44 -0.75
CA MET A 573 -49.92 32.25 -0.82
C MET A 573 -48.89 31.66 -1.78
N MET A 574 -47.95 32.51 -2.21
CA MET A 574 -46.81 32.13 -3.03
C MET A 574 -45.52 32.83 -2.58
N ARG A 575 -44.39 32.15 -2.74
CA ARG A 575 -43.05 32.64 -2.34
C ARG A 575 -42.13 32.70 -3.54
N SER A 576 -41.32 33.75 -3.62
CA SER A 576 -40.40 33.98 -4.74
C SER A 576 -38.98 33.57 -4.35
N VAL A 577 -38.54 32.38 -4.76
CA VAL A 577 -37.18 31.90 -4.47
C VAL A 577 -36.25 32.24 -5.64
N ARG A 578 -35.29 33.13 -5.41
CA ARG A 578 -34.17 33.36 -6.33
C ARG A 578 -33.19 32.20 -6.20
N LYS A 579 -33.07 31.38 -7.24
CA LYS A 579 -31.98 30.41 -7.34
C LYS A 579 -30.81 31.09 -8.04
N VAL A 580 -29.70 31.26 -7.33
CA VAL A 580 -28.44 31.77 -7.89
C VAL A 580 -27.59 30.56 -8.25
N ARG A 581 -26.99 30.57 -9.45
CA ARG A 581 -26.02 29.57 -9.89
C ARG A 581 -24.74 29.76 -9.06
N ASP A 582 -24.30 28.72 -8.37
CA ASP A 582 -23.09 28.71 -7.55
C ASP A 582 -22.28 27.46 -7.87
N ILE A 583 -21.46 27.57 -8.92
CA ILE A 583 -20.66 26.48 -9.47
C ILE A 583 -19.19 26.93 -9.53
N SER A 584 -18.28 26.08 -9.06
CA SER A 584 -16.84 26.22 -9.28
C SER A 584 -16.36 25.19 -10.30
N VAL A 585 -15.61 25.60 -11.32
CA VAL A 585 -15.12 24.73 -12.40
C VAL A 585 -13.60 24.59 -12.36
N MET A 586 -13.08 23.37 -12.31
CA MET A 586 -11.65 23.07 -12.50
C MET A 586 -11.46 22.43 -13.86
N VAL A 587 -10.60 22.99 -14.70
CA VAL A 587 -10.17 22.37 -15.96
C VAL A 587 -8.78 21.79 -15.75
N LEU A 588 -8.64 20.48 -15.94
CA LEU A 588 -7.40 19.73 -15.79
C LEU A 588 -6.94 19.22 -17.16
N LEU A 589 -5.79 19.70 -17.61
CA LEU A 589 -5.19 19.40 -18.91
C LEU A 589 -4.17 18.28 -18.79
N ASP A 590 -4.30 17.26 -19.63
CA ASP A 590 -3.24 16.28 -19.86
C ASP A 590 -2.15 16.90 -20.75
N LEU A 591 -0.90 16.92 -20.25
CA LEU A 591 0.26 17.50 -20.94
C LEU A 591 1.29 16.42 -21.30
N SER A 592 0.85 15.20 -21.55
CA SER A 592 1.71 14.06 -21.89
C SER A 592 2.31 14.12 -23.30
N GLU A 593 3.26 13.23 -23.59
CA GLU A 593 3.95 13.14 -24.88
C GLU A 593 2.99 12.81 -26.03
N SER A 594 1.95 11.99 -25.81
CA SER A 594 0.93 11.67 -26.82
C SER A 594 0.20 12.89 -27.34
N THR A 595 0.11 13.95 -26.52
CA THR A 595 -0.50 15.21 -26.90
C THR A 595 0.29 15.95 -28.01
N ASN A 596 1.55 15.56 -28.29
CA ASN A 596 2.30 16.10 -29.43
C ASN A 596 1.98 15.41 -30.77
N ASP A 597 1.18 14.34 -30.78
CA ASP A 597 0.81 13.64 -32.02
C ASP A 597 -0.03 14.52 -32.94
N LYS A 598 0.06 14.28 -34.25
CA LYS A 598 -0.77 14.99 -35.25
C LYS A 598 -2.16 14.36 -35.31
N VAL A 599 -3.19 15.19 -35.37
CA VAL A 599 -4.57 14.70 -35.55
C VAL A 599 -4.71 14.01 -36.91
N ALA A 600 -5.33 12.82 -36.93
CA ALA A 600 -5.45 12.00 -38.13
C ALA A 600 -6.08 12.78 -39.31
N GLY A 601 -5.26 13.10 -40.32
CA GLY A 601 -5.68 13.79 -41.53
C GLY A 601 -5.59 15.32 -41.50
N GLN A 602 -4.99 15.94 -40.47
CA GLN A 602 -4.79 17.38 -40.37
C GLN A 602 -3.35 17.75 -39.96
N ASP A 603 -2.95 19.01 -40.22
CA ASP A 603 -1.57 19.49 -39.99
C ASP A 603 -1.31 20.03 -38.57
N TYR A 604 -2.32 20.10 -37.69
CA TYR A 604 -2.17 20.57 -36.31
C TYR A 604 -1.99 19.41 -35.31
N SER A 605 -1.27 19.68 -34.21
CA SER A 605 -1.05 18.72 -33.12
C SER A 605 -2.27 18.63 -32.19
N VAL A 606 -2.41 17.52 -31.46
CA VAL A 606 -3.43 17.39 -30.42
C VAL A 606 -3.25 18.47 -29.34
N LEU A 607 -2.02 18.88 -29.04
CA LEU A 607 -1.69 19.97 -28.12
C LEU A 607 -2.27 21.30 -28.57
N ASP A 608 -2.19 21.60 -29.87
CA ASP A 608 -2.74 22.84 -30.41
C ASP A 608 -4.28 22.83 -30.32
N LEU A 609 -4.91 21.68 -30.54
CA LEU A 609 -6.36 21.49 -30.39
C LEU A 609 -6.78 21.60 -28.93
N THR A 610 -6.05 20.98 -27.99
CA THR A 610 -6.30 21.07 -26.54
C THR A 610 -6.12 22.50 -26.06
N ARG A 611 -5.09 23.21 -26.55
CA ARG A 611 -4.87 24.64 -26.27
C ARG A 611 -6.05 25.46 -26.75
N GLU A 612 -6.47 25.26 -28.00
CA GLU A 612 -7.59 25.96 -28.61
C GLU A 612 -8.89 25.69 -27.84
N ALA A 613 -9.25 24.42 -27.59
CA ALA A 613 -10.43 24.05 -26.82
C ALA A 613 -10.42 24.66 -25.40
N THR A 614 -9.28 24.66 -24.73
CA THR A 614 -9.13 25.23 -23.39
C THR A 614 -9.35 26.74 -23.39
N VAL A 615 -8.76 27.46 -24.36
CA VAL A 615 -8.95 28.90 -24.51
C VAL A 615 -10.42 29.22 -24.75
N LEU A 616 -11.10 28.50 -25.67
CA LEU A 616 -12.50 28.74 -25.98
C LEU A 616 -13.42 28.47 -24.78
N LEU A 617 -13.13 27.39 -24.03
CA LEU A 617 -13.87 27.04 -22.83
C LEU A 617 -13.64 28.07 -21.71
N ALA A 618 -12.39 28.47 -21.47
CA ALA A 618 -12.03 29.48 -20.48
C ALA A 618 -12.70 30.82 -20.77
N ASP A 619 -12.69 31.26 -22.04
CA ASP A 619 -13.37 32.47 -22.49
C ASP A 619 -14.88 32.41 -22.28
N ALA A 620 -15.48 31.25 -22.53
CA ALA A 620 -16.91 31.04 -22.35
C ALA A 620 -17.29 31.06 -20.85
N ILE A 621 -16.53 30.37 -19.99
CA ILE A 621 -16.76 30.35 -18.53
C ILE A 621 -16.54 31.75 -17.93
N HIS A 622 -15.47 32.43 -18.33
CA HIS A 622 -15.18 33.79 -17.86
C HIS A 622 -16.31 34.77 -18.23
N LYS A 623 -16.85 34.68 -19.44
CA LYS A 623 -18.00 35.50 -19.87
C LYS A 623 -19.30 35.21 -19.13
N VAL A 624 -19.48 33.98 -18.64
CA VAL A 624 -20.63 33.57 -17.81
C VAL A 624 -20.47 34.08 -16.37
N GLY A 625 -19.23 34.20 -15.89
CA GLY A 625 -18.89 34.76 -14.57
C GLY A 625 -18.76 33.72 -13.45
N ASP A 626 -18.63 32.43 -13.78
CA ASP A 626 -18.39 31.38 -12.78
C ASP A 626 -16.89 31.35 -12.37
N PRO A 627 -16.56 31.14 -11.08
CA PRO A 627 -15.18 30.90 -10.65
C PRO A 627 -14.60 29.64 -11.29
N PHE A 628 -13.42 29.76 -11.90
CA PHE A 628 -12.74 28.61 -12.50
C PHE A 628 -11.23 28.61 -12.32
N ALA A 629 -10.61 27.44 -12.43
CA ALA A 629 -9.17 27.26 -12.43
C ALA A 629 -8.75 26.38 -13.61
N ILE A 630 -7.55 26.60 -14.14
CA ILE A 630 -6.95 25.81 -15.23
C ILE A 630 -5.60 25.29 -14.78
N HIS A 631 -5.49 23.99 -14.61
CA HIS A 631 -4.26 23.30 -14.23
C HIS A 631 -3.91 22.25 -15.30
N GLY A 632 -2.66 21.81 -15.33
CA GLY A 632 -2.24 20.69 -16.17
C GLY A 632 -1.28 19.76 -15.44
N PHE A 633 -1.06 18.57 -15.99
CA PHE A 633 -0.20 17.58 -15.37
C PHE A 633 0.57 16.75 -16.40
N CYS A 634 1.74 16.29 -16.01
CA CYS A 634 2.48 15.22 -16.67
C CYS A 634 3.24 14.41 -15.61
N SER A 635 3.65 13.19 -15.92
CA SER A 635 4.34 12.31 -14.97
C SER A 635 5.63 11.74 -15.52
N ASP A 636 6.65 11.68 -14.67
CA ASP A 636 7.88 10.89 -14.85
C ASP A 636 7.96 9.87 -13.72
N GLY A 637 7.16 8.81 -13.83
CA GLY A 637 6.99 7.79 -12.79
C GLY A 637 6.30 8.31 -11.52
N ARG A 638 6.19 7.42 -10.53
CA ARG A 638 5.39 7.69 -9.30
C ARG A 638 5.94 8.83 -8.44
N HIS A 639 7.24 9.07 -8.44
CA HIS A 639 7.86 10.09 -7.59
C HIS A 639 7.98 11.47 -8.30
N GLY A 640 7.57 11.56 -9.56
CA GLY A 640 7.82 12.71 -10.42
C GLY A 640 6.57 13.23 -11.15
N VAL A 641 5.41 13.27 -10.50
CA VAL A 641 4.20 13.84 -11.12
C VAL A 641 4.29 15.36 -11.05
N SER A 642 4.49 16.01 -12.19
CA SER A 642 4.57 17.48 -12.29
C SER A 642 3.19 18.08 -12.53
N TYR A 643 2.81 19.03 -11.68
CA TYR A 643 1.50 19.69 -11.70
C TYR A 643 1.66 21.18 -11.98
N TYR A 644 1.09 21.67 -13.08
CA TYR A 644 1.23 23.04 -13.55
C TYR A 644 -0.04 23.84 -13.29
N ARG A 645 0.12 25.02 -12.66
CA ARG A 645 -1.00 25.93 -12.37
C ARG A 645 -0.98 27.10 -13.36
N PHE A 646 -1.84 27.04 -14.38
CA PHE A 646 -1.94 28.11 -15.38
C PHE A 646 -2.77 29.29 -14.85
N LYS A 647 -3.92 28.98 -14.22
CA LYS A 647 -4.84 29.92 -13.59
C LYS A 647 -5.44 29.30 -12.33
N ASP A 648 -5.38 30.01 -11.21
CA ASP A 648 -6.07 29.63 -9.97
C ASP A 648 -7.44 30.27 -9.83
N PHE A 649 -8.25 29.83 -8.85
CA PHE A 649 -9.61 30.35 -8.63
C PHE A 649 -9.65 31.83 -8.21
N ASP A 650 -8.64 32.30 -7.49
CA ASP A 650 -8.49 33.66 -6.97
C ASP A 650 -7.86 34.64 -7.98
N GLN A 651 -7.43 34.13 -9.14
CA GLN A 651 -6.81 34.93 -10.19
C GLN A 651 -7.84 35.32 -11.28
N ASP A 652 -7.76 36.55 -11.78
CA ASP A 652 -8.52 36.99 -12.96
C ASP A 652 -7.97 36.36 -14.25
N TYR A 653 -8.81 36.20 -15.27
CA TYR A 653 -8.41 35.66 -16.57
C TYR A 653 -7.87 36.78 -17.49
N ASP A 654 -6.73 37.33 -17.12
CA ASP A 654 -6.02 38.39 -17.83
C ASP A 654 -4.93 37.84 -18.76
N ASP A 655 -3.95 38.67 -19.14
CA ASP A 655 -2.89 38.29 -20.09
C ASP A 655 -1.93 37.26 -19.50
N LEU A 656 -1.74 37.21 -18.17
CA LEU A 656 -0.76 36.32 -17.55
C LEU A 656 -1.15 34.83 -17.65
N PRO A 657 -2.39 34.40 -17.31
CA PRO A 657 -2.85 33.04 -17.61
C PRO A 657 -2.80 32.70 -19.09
N LYS A 658 -3.08 33.66 -19.99
CA LYS A 658 -3.03 33.43 -21.44
C LYS A 658 -1.59 33.19 -21.92
N GLU A 659 -0.63 33.99 -21.46
CA GLU A 659 0.81 33.76 -21.72
C GLU A 659 1.26 32.38 -21.24
N ARG A 660 0.82 31.96 -20.05
CA ARG A 660 1.14 30.63 -19.51
C ARG A 660 0.52 29.51 -20.35
N LEU A 661 -0.72 29.68 -20.82
CA LEU A 661 -1.37 28.73 -21.75
C LEU A 661 -0.68 28.68 -23.12
N ALA A 662 -0.16 29.81 -23.61
CA ALA A 662 0.63 29.86 -24.84
C ALA A 662 1.94 29.07 -24.71
N GLY A 663 2.57 29.11 -23.53
CA GLY A 663 3.80 28.38 -23.22
C GLY A 663 3.62 26.89 -22.94
N MET A 664 2.41 26.36 -23.07
CA MET A 664 2.08 24.95 -22.83
C MET A 664 2.81 24.02 -23.81
N LYS A 665 3.50 23.00 -23.28
CA LYS A 665 4.23 21.96 -24.02
C LYS A 665 3.82 20.57 -23.51
N GLY A 666 3.62 19.61 -24.42
CA GLY A 666 3.42 18.21 -24.08
C GLY A 666 4.75 17.51 -23.82
N GLN A 667 4.90 16.82 -22.69
CA GLN A 667 6.10 16.09 -22.27
C GLN A 667 5.73 14.90 -21.37
N LEU A 668 6.55 13.84 -21.38
CA LEU A 668 6.49 12.72 -20.42
C LEU A 668 5.17 11.91 -20.47
N SER A 669 4.80 11.24 -19.38
CA SER A 669 3.68 10.28 -19.31
C SER A 669 2.44 10.83 -18.55
N THR A 670 1.43 9.98 -18.34
CA THR A 670 0.09 10.33 -17.82
C THR A 670 -0.31 9.54 -16.58
N ARG A 671 -0.04 10.08 -15.39
CA ARG A 671 -0.54 9.55 -14.11
C ARG A 671 -1.79 10.27 -13.60
N MET A 672 -2.90 10.07 -14.32
CA MET A 672 -4.14 10.83 -14.16
C MET A 672 -4.77 10.74 -12.77
N GLY A 673 -4.76 9.58 -12.11
CA GLY A 673 -5.40 9.41 -10.79
C GLY A 673 -4.81 10.33 -9.71
N ALA A 674 -3.49 10.47 -9.66
CA ALA A 674 -2.82 11.40 -8.75
C ALA A 674 -3.15 12.87 -9.03
N ALA A 675 -3.17 13.25 -10.32
CA ALA A 675 -3.54 14.60 -10.74
C ALA A 675 -5.00 14.94 -10.39
N VAL A 676 -5.92 13.98 -10.54
CA VAL A 676 -7.34 14.12 -10.14
C VAL A 676 -7.46 14.31 -8.63
N ARG A 677 -6.76 13.50 -7.81
CA ARG A 677 -6.78 13.64 -6.34
C ARG A 677 -6.25 15.00 -5.90
N HIS A 678 -5.19 15.49 -6.55
CA HIS A 678 -4.64 16.81 -6.27
C HIS A 678 -5.61 17.94 -6.68
N ALA A 679 -6.23 17.86 -7.85
CA ALA A 679 -7.26 18.80 -8.29
C ALA A 679 -8.49 18.83 -7.37
N VAL A 680 -8.91 17.66 -6.87
CA VAL A 680 -9.99 17.50 -5.90
C VAL A 680 -9.66 18.21 -4.58
N GLN A 681 -8.40 18.18 -4.12
CA GLN A 681 -7.97 18.91 -2.92
C GLN A 681 -8.20 20.43 -3.06
N HIS A 682 -7.90 20.99 -4.24
CA HIS A 682 -8.14 22.41 -4.54
C HIS A 682 -9.64 22.73 -4.66
N LEU A 683 -10.43 21.87 -5.30
CA LEU A 683 -11.90 22.02 -5.38
C LEU A 683 -12.60 21.91 -4.02
N LYS A 684 -12.09 21.06 -3.11
CA LYS A 684 -12.63 20.94 -1.75
C LYS A 684 -12.59 22.27 -0.98
N ARG A 685 -11.57 23.10 -1.23
CA ARG A 685 -11.41 24.43 -0.60
C ARG A 685 -12.46 25.45 -1.08
N GLN A 686 -13.08 25.25 -2.23
CA GLN A 686 -14.10 26.15 -2.76
C GLN A 686 -15.41 26.04 -1.97
N ARG A 687 -16.07 27.18 -1.74
CA ARG A 687 -17.34 27.27 -1.00
C ARG A 687 -18.58 27.02 -1.86
N SER A 688 -18.42 26.88 -3.17
CA SER A 688 -19.55 26.71 -4.09
C SER A 688 -20.36 25.45 -3.83
N ALA A 689 -21.68 25.57 -3.97
CA ALA A 689 -22.63 24.47 -3.80
C ALA A 689 -22.44 23.31 -4.78
N LYS A 690 -22.02 23.60 -6.02
CA LYS A 690 -21.65 22.58 -7.01
C LYS A 690 -20.19 22.76 -7.44
N LYS A 691 -19.48 21.64 -7.57
CA LYS A 691 -18.08 21.60 -7.97
C LYS A 691 -17.94 20.70 -9.17
N LEU A 692 -17.30 21.20 -10.22
CA LEU A 692 -17.14 20.52 -11.50
C LEU A 692 -15.65 20.35 -11.79
N LEU A 693 -15.22 19.14 -12.10
CA LEU A 693 -13.89 18.82 -12.60
C LEU A 693 -14.01 18.36 -14.05
N LEU A 694 -13.41 19.10 -14.98
CA LEU A 694 -13.34 18.79 -16.39
C LEU A 694 -11.92 18.33 -16.72
N VAL A 695 -11.75 17.06 -17.08
CA VAL A 695 -10.45 16.49 -17.49
C VAL A 695 -10.41 16.46 -19.02
N LEU A 696 -9.44 17.15 -19.61
CA LEU A 696 -9.17 17.15 -21.04
C LEU A 696 -7.95 16.26 -21.30
N THR A 697 -8.16 15.15 -22.01
CA THR A 697 -7.12 14.13 -22.26
C THR A 697 -7.35 13.45 -23.60
N ASP A 698 -6.28 13.11 -24.30
CA ASP A 698 -6.29 12.40 -25.57
C ASP A 698 -5.88 10.93 -25.46
N GLY A 699 -5.45 10.50 -24.26
CA GLY A 699 -4.84 9.19 -24.04
C GLY A 699 -5.41 8.41 -22.86
N GLU A 700 -5.02 7.14 -22.78
CA GLU A 700 -5.28 6.30 -21.62
C GLU A 700 -4.20 6.53 -20.54
N PRO A 701 -4.53 6.46 -19.24
CA PRO A 701 -3.53 6.58 -18.17
C PRO A 701 -2.40 5.55 -18.34
N ALA A 702 -1.18 6.04 -18.54
CA ALA A 702 0.03 5.24 -18.76
C ALA A 702 1.23 5.99 -18.17
N ASP A 703 2.13 5.29 -17.48
CA ASP A 703 3.33 5.87 -16.87
C ASP A 703 4.52 4.92 -17.04
N VAL A 704 5.74 5.45 -17.12
CA VAL A 704 6.96 4.70 -17.47
C VAL A 704 7.28 3.57 -16.47
N ASP A 705 6.84 3.71 -15.21
CA ASP A 705 7.10 2.76 -14.14
C ASP A 705 5.98 1.72 -13.96
N VAL A 706 4.87 1.85 -14.68
CA VAL A 706 3.72 0.94 -14.59
C VAL A 706 3.53 0.18 -15.91
N ARG A 707 3.82 -1.12 -15.87
CA ARG A 707 3.78 -1.99 -17.06
C ARG A 707 2.40 -2.48 -17.43
N ASP A 708 1.52 -2.53 -16.45
CA ASP A 708 0.16 -3.01 -16.63
C ASP A 708 -0.75 -1.86 -17.03
N PRO A 709 -1.26 -1.83 -18.28
CA PRO A 709 -2.10 -0.74 -18.76
C PRO A 709 -3.39 -0.59 -17.94
N GLN A 710 -3.84 -1.64 -17.25
CA GLN A 710 -5.06 -1.59 -16.45
C GLN A 710 -4.86 -0.92 -15.10
N TYR A 711 -3.64 -0.93 -14.58
CA TYR A 711 -3.36 -0.47 -13.23
C TYR A 711 -3.73 1.01 -13.05
N LEU A 712 -3.20 1.89 -13.89
CA LEU A 712 -3.47 3.32 -13.81
C LEU A 712 -4.91 3.66 -14.23
N ARG A 713 -5.56 2.81 -15.04
CA ARG A 713 -6.99 2.96 -15.36
C ARG A 713 -7.87 2.71 -14.14
N TYR A 714 -7.61 1.63 -13.40
CA TYR A 714 -8.34 1.33 -12.17
C TYR A 714 -8.05 2.35 -11.07
N ASP A 715 -6.82 2.85 -10.99
CA ASP A 715 -6.50 3.97 -10.09
C ASP A 715 -7.27 5.24 -10.46
N THR A 716 -7.28 5.62 -11.73
CA THR A 716 -8.04 6.78 -12.21
C THR A 716 -9.52 6.63 -11.93
N LYS A 717 -10.09 5.44 -12.16
CA LYS A 717 -11.48 5.14 -11.80
C LYS A 717 -11.74 5.33 -10.31
N LYS A 718 -10.83 4.88 -9.44
CA LYS A 718 -10.94 5.09 -7.98
C LYS A 718 -10.85 6.56 -7.60
N ALA A 719 -9.92 7.31 -8.17
CA ALA A 719 -9.82 8.76 -7.96
C ALA A 719 -11.12 9.50 -8.36
N VAL A 720 -11.78 9.07 -9.44
CA VAL A 720 -13.08 9.62 -9.88
C VAL A 720 -14.21 9.23 -8.91
N GLU A 721 -14.25 7.98 -8.44
CA GLU A 721 -15.21 7.55 -7.41
C GLU A 721 -15.04 8.34 -6.10
N GLU A 722 -13.79 8.59 -5.68
CA GLU A 722 -13.44 9.42 -4.53
C GLU A 722 -13.91 10.87 -4.70
N ALA A 723 -13.71 11.46 -5.89
CA ALA A 723 -14.21 12.79 -6.24
C ALA A 723 -15.74 12.86 -6.13
N GLY A 724 -16.44 11.86 -6.65
CA GLY A 724 -17.90 11.76 -6.57
C GLY A 724 -18.40 11.68 -5.13
N ARG A 725 -17.74 10.92 -4.26
CA ARG A 725 -18.05 10.87 -2.81
C ARG A 725 -17.83 12.21 -2.11
N ALA A 726 -16.92 13.04 -2.62
CA ALA A 726 -16.70 14.41 -2.14
C ALA A 726 -17.70 15.43 -2.69
N GLY A 727 -18.72 15.00 -3.45
CA GLY A 727 -19.72 15.87 -4.07
C GLY A 727 -19.21 16.65 -5.28
N ILE A 728 -18.12 16.20 -5.90
CA ILE A 728 -17.53 16.81 -7.09
C ILE A 728 -17.96 16.00 -8.32
N LEU A 729 -18.51 16.69 -9.31
CA LEU A 729 -18.88 16.09 -10.59
C LEU A 729 -17.67 16.10 -11.52
N THR A 730 -17.23 14.91 -11.95
CA THR A 730 -16.06 14.78 -12.84
C THR A 730 -16.52 14.37 -14.24
N TYR A 731 -16.09 15.11 -15.26
CA TYR A 731 -16.29 14.78 -16.67
C TYR A 731 -14.95 14.67 -17.38
N CYS A 732 -14.83 13.66 -18.25
CA CYS A 732 -13.69 13.48 -19.12
C CYS A 732 -14.12 13.86 -20.55
N LEU A 733 -13.36 14.76 -21.17
CA LEU A 733 -13.52 15.18 -22.55
C LEU A 733 -12.34 14.60 -23.33
N SER A 734 -12.64 13.62 -24.18
CA SER A 734 -11.64 12.99 -25.03
C SER A 734 -11.69 13.53 -26.45
N LEU A 735 -10.51 13.73 -27.04
CA LEU A 735 -10.33 14.23 -28.41
C LEU A 735 -10.17 13.08 -29.44
N ASP A 736 -10.14 11.82 -29.01
CA ASP A 736 -10.07 10.63 -29.87
C ASP A 736 -11.48 10.20 -30.35
N PRO A 737 -11.73 10.09 -31.67
CA PRO A 737 -12.99 9.60 -32.24
C PRO A 737 -13.41 8.18 -31.79
N ARG A 738 -12.50 7.38 -31.21
CA ARG A 738 -12.79 6.02 -30.68
C ARG A 738 -12.98 5.98 -29.15
N ALA A 739 -12.96 7.13 -28.47
CA ALA A 739 -12.93 7.22 -27.02
C ALA A 739 -14.16 6.70 -26.28
N ASP A 740 -15.34 6.74 -26.92
CA ASP A 740 -16.61 6.36 -26.30
C ASP A 740 -16.61 4.93 -25.74
N GLN A 741 -15.82 4.00 -26.28
CA GLN A 741 -15.81 2.60 -25.85
C GLN A 741 -15.08 2.34 -24.52
N TYR A 742 -14.06 3.14 -24.18
CA TYR A 742 -13.30 2.98 -22.93
C TYR A 742 -13.66 4.05 -21.90
N VAL A 743 -13.87 5.32 -22.28
CA VAL A 743 -14.24 6.41 -21.35
C VAL A 743 -15.57 6.11 -20.63
N SER A 744 -16.54 5.51 -21.33
CA SER A 744 -17.84 5.12 -20.76
C SER A 744 -17.74 4.03 -19.67
N ARG A 745 -16.69 3.19 -19.69
CA ARG A 745 -16.50 2.10 -18.71
C ARG A 745 -15.86 2.59 -17.40
N TYR A 746 -15.24 3.77 -17.40
CA TYR A 746 -14.44 4.29 -16.27
C TYR A 746 -14.98 5.57 -15.64
N PHE A 747 -15.63 6.46 -16.41
CA PHE A 747 -16.13 7.76 -15.91
C PHE A 747 -17.64 7.81 -15.66
N TRP A 748 -18.45 6.92 -16.25
CA TRP A 748 -19.91 6.96 -16.09
C TRP A 748 -20.38 6.10 -14.91
N CYS A 749 -20.72 6.77 -13.80
CA CYS A 749 -21.50 6.20 -12.72
C CYS A 749 -22.41 7.26 -12.10
N GLN A 750 -23.33 7.84 -12.89
CA GLN A 750 -24.55 8.49 -12.41
C GLN A 750 -25.53 8.73 -13.57
N GLU A 751 -26.66 8.00 -13.57
CA GLU A 751 -27.84 8.38 -14.34
C GLU A 751 -28.39 9.70 -13.80
N PHE A 752 -28.64 10.66 -14.69
CA PHE A 752 -29.50 11.80 -14.39
C PHE A 752 -30.91 11.30 -14.06
N PRO A 753 -31.55 11.74 -12.96
CA PRO A 753 -33.00 11.62 -12.83
C PRO A 753 -33.65 12.64 -13.76
N GLY A 754 -33.90 12.24 -15.01
CA GLY A 754 -34.61 13.06 -16.00
C GLY A 754 -34.33 12.62 -17.42
N GLY A 755 -35.21 11.78 -17.97
CA GLY A 755 -35.10 11.24 -19.32
C GLY A 755 -35.17 12.28 -20.44
N GLY A 756 -34.54 11.95 -21.56
CA GLY A 756 -34.61 12.69 -22.81
C GLY A 756 -33.46 12.32 -23.72
N SER A 757 -33.70 11.39 -24.63
CA SER A 757 -32.84 11.04 -25.77
C SER A 757 -32.31 12.28 -26.51
N GLY A 758 -31.00 12.36 -26.74
CA GLY A 758 -30.47 13.24 -27.79
C GLY A 758 -28.98 13.60 -27.68
N GLY A 759 -28.20 13.08 -28.64
CA GLY A 759 -27.14 13.84 -29.32
C GLY A 759 -25.75 13.86 -28.70
N ALA A 760 -24.79 13.31 -29.45
CA ALA A 760 -23.35 13.63 -29.33
C ALA A 760 -23.11 15.15 -29.38
N ILE A 761 -22.11 15.62 -28.62
CA ILE A 761 -21.47 16.93 -28.79
C ILE A 761 -20.13 16.70 -29.46
#